data_AF-A0A662TVR2-F1
#
_entry.id   AF-A0A662TVR2-F1
#
_cell.length_a   1.000
_cell.length_b   1.000
_cell.length_c   1.000
_cell.angle_alpha   90.00
_cell.angle_beta   90.00
_cell.angle_gamma   90.00
#
_symmetry.space_group_name_H-M   'P 1'
#
loop_
_entity.id
_entity.type
_entity.pdbx_description
1 polymer ?
#
loop_
_entity_poly.entity_id
_entity_poly.type
_entity_poly.pdbx_seq_one_letter_code
_entity_poly.pdbx_strand_id
1 'polypeptide(L)'
;MQALPKLLVSPGIMPTENVGNETPSHDVPIMHVNLSADSTNDKKIKVTGVTIQQVGNIPKDNLTNITVYLDSGVIGKFEPSTDILLGFNNTAIGNATNPINTSIALNLTDLTLNPGETESIFVCINYTSFPLSQEGLHFQMKLWDASSQDMRGGAVDVTLQPKPIASNPIFATGTLKVWKGAITAPQYIGAGENETVVIMQVNFSATIEKSTLKNITLKWTGSNTSDVESICLYNDTDKDGILDASDVRVTEWASFTDNEITLSFDDQTVPVAENVSYLIVVNTTKLFWSNDCLRVNITDVDAIGDLSGKIVAISQDTPLPIASDEIKGTAKVRVELGENQPIYKWIPKGDQINIEVVQLKFTAIAGKVNITSLKLQMNESPRTIDVATVSFDSDVANATYPKVWIDVNGNGEINPSDISLNTTAGNLSRDPSINPYGFVEVSLDKNLTIGSETETPEGEESKYIIIAVNTSADAASKKIEIEINWTGTEYNYTCYDVITGQEGLHDETQFTSNYVATTDIVDEDSALIDIGPNPPSGAVNAGENTFVGVLQLNITNNMTGLKPSLELRAITIAANGTANETTDISALGLIEDKDMDGEYSTGDVLLEPILSQPFEENNGNVTLTLTTPLEISAGATKTLLFFVNTTSNFELTENLRFYIWNPSICFNITTNDGKVSVVNRTEIALVGESLTASGIVSATFTGKPEAYNISSEVNSTLMPLMQIKFDVGPTEPVNITNITLNYTGSANNYSISRIVIVNDTDGDAQWDFETEAKLNETTNPFVGNNNRTKLLFTGNLTVSNVTGYGYLLVLVDINASAIDEGQNVSVMISNPKEDYNASGIISGLDIDDPSTEPIKSNALTAIWTGKLSVTTINIARSTLVKGTYYEVELMKLQFSASDESINISSIRIQVNSSFNETGNITNVAAKVDGALRSSKVNFTKDDGYVVLELDPELKIPVIKTRNVSIVADISGELSVGSEIVLRIENPARDIEAKSADINVSVQNETTTPLYSPQNVTITGSVSVAQGVNTTAEGPVVAGAQNHTEILQLNFSAKYEDVNITAINLTWEGTFNCSPNNITIGV
;
A
#
# COMPACT_ATOMS: atom_id res chain seq x y z
N MET A 1 50.13 -87.48 4.18
CA MET A 1 48.93 -87.69 3.36
C MET A 1 48.29 -86.32 3.17
N GLN A 2 48.28 -85.77 1.96
CA GLN A 2 47.51 -84.54 1.67
C GLN A 2 46.02 -84.91 1.71
N ALA A 3 45.20 -84.07 2.34
CA ALA A 3 43.74 -84.22 2.30
C ALA A 3 43.25 -84.05 0.86
N LEU A 4 42.24 -84.83 0.46
CA LEU A 4 41.63 -84.68 -0.85
C LEU A 4 40.91 -83.33 -0.93
N PRO A 5 40.90 -82.66 -2.10
CA PRO A 5 39.97 -81.57 -2.41
C PRO A 5 38.54 -81.93 -2.00
N LYS A 6 37.77 -80.99 -1.44
CA LYS A 6 36.39 -81.23 -1.01
C LYS A 6 35.39 -80.40 -1.81
N LEU A 7 34.33 -81.06 -2.28
CA LEU A 7 33.16 -80.43 -2.89
C LEU A 7 31.94 -80.67 -1.98
N LEU A 8 31.34 -79.58 -1.49
CA LEU A 8 30.07 -79.62 -0.77
C LEU A 8 28.94 -79.35 -1.77
N VAL A 9 27.92 -80.20 -1.73
CA VAL A 9 26.69 -80.06 -2.51
C VAL A 9 25.53 -79.85 -1.55
N SER A 10 24.81 -78.74 -1.66
CA SER A 10 23.73 -78.36 -0.74
C SER A 10 22.49 -77.81 -1.48
N PRO A 11 21.29 -77.89 -0.90
CA PRO A 11 20.08 -77.30 -1.49
C PRO A 11 20.23 -75.80 -1.73
N GLY A 12 19.79 -75.33 -2.91
CA GLY A 12 19.52 -73.93 -3.19
C GLY A 12 18.06 -73.55 -2.90
N ILE A 13 17.58 -72.48 -3.55
CA ILE A 13 16.16 -72.10 -3.53
C ILE A 13 15.37 -73.08 -4.41
N MET A 14 14.69 -74.04 -3.78
CA MET A 14 13.94 -75.09 -4.50
C MET A 14 12.72 -74.49 -5.21
N PRO A 15 12.48 -74.82 -6.49
CA PRO A 15 11.25 -74.43 -7.17
C PRO A 15 10.01 -74.95 -6.44
N THR A 16 8.95 -74.14 -6.42
CA THR A 16 7.67 -74.43 -5.74
C THR A 16 6.46 -74.35 -6.65
N GLU A 17 6.62 -73.76 -7.84
CA GLU A 17 5.53 -73.56 -8.79
C GLU A 17 5.11 -74.90 -9.40
N ASN A 18 3.78 -75.10 -9.52
CA ASN A 18 3.22 -76.23 -10.22
C ASN A 18 3.43 -76.07 -11.74
N VAL A 19 3.36 -77.18 -12.46
CA VAL A 19 3.71 -77.22 -13.88
C VAL A 19 2.49 -77.53 -14.72
N GLY A 20 2.27 -76.71 -15.74
CA GLY A 20 1.17 -76.86 -16.66
C GLY A 20 1.34 -78.08 -17.56
N ASN A 21 0.28 -78.86 -17.75
CA ASN A 21 0.25 -79.99 -18.67
C ASN A 21 0.11 -79.56 -20.16
N GLU A 22 0.73 -78.44 -20.53
CA GLU A 22 0.80 -77.95 -21.91
C GLU A 22 1.84 -78.78 -22.70
N THR A 23 1.61 -79.03 -23.99
CA THR A 23 2.48 -79.92 -24.78
C THR A 23 3.25 -79.17 -25.87
N PRO A 24 4.58 -79.38 -26.00
CA PRO A 24 5.56 -79.91 -25.04
C PRO A 24 6.23 -78.78 -24.23
N SER A 25 6.32 -78.94 -22.91
CA SER A 25 7.10 -78.04 -22.05
C SER A 25 8.57 -78.45 -22.00
N HIS A 26 9.46 -77.48 -22.17
CA HIS A 26 10.90 -77.64 -22.18
C HIS A 26 11.55 -76.89 -21.01
N ASP A 27 12.60 -77.48 -20.46
CA ASP A 27 13.49 -76.90 -19.45
C ASP A 27 12.78 -76.37 -18.20
N VAL A 28 11.83 -77.15 -17.68
CA VAL A 28 11.08 -76.78 -16.47
C VAL A 28 11.92 -77.06 -15.22
N PRO A 29 12.28 -76.05 -14.40
CA PRO A 29 13.15 -76.23 -13.26
C PRO A 29 12.47 -77.02 -12.13
N ILE A 30 13.09 -78.11 -11.68
CA ILE A 30 12.58 -78.97 -10.61
C ILE A 30 13.47 -78.96 -9.38
N MET A 31 14.76 -78.68 -9.53
CA MET A 31 15.71 -78.66 -8.41
C MET A 31 16.76 -77.57 -8.62
N HIS A 32 17.15 -76.91 -7.53
CA HIS A 32 18.24 -75.95 -7.51
C HIS A 32 19.25 -76.35 -6.44
N VAL A 33 20.54 -76.42 -6.79
CA VAL A 33 21.59 -76.97 -5.93
C VAL A 33 22.83 -76.09 -5.99
N ASN A 34 23.40 -75.80 -4.83
CA ASN A 34 24.66 -75.09 -4.70
C ASN A 34 25.81 -76.10 -4.64
N LEU A 35 26.88 -75.79 -5.36
CA LEU A 35 28.13 -76.53 -5.44
C LEU A 35 29.22 -75.63 -4.86
N SER A 36 29.78 -75.98 -3.71
CA SER A 36 30.77 -75.16 -3.02
C SER A 36 32.10 -75.90 -2.89
N ALA A 37 33.17 -75.34 -3.44
CA ALA A 37 34.52 -75.85 -3.25
C ALA A 37 35.08 -75.36 -1.91
N ASP A 38 35.62 -76.27 -1.08
CA ASP A 38 36.19 -75.92 0.22
C ASP A 38 37.33 -74.89 0.07
N SER A 39 37.25 -73.78 0.80
CA SER A 39 38.27 -72.72 0.82
C SER A 39 39.67 -73.18 1.27
N THR A 40 39.76 -74.32 1.96
CA THR A 40 41.03 -74.91 2.43
C THR A 40 41.73 -75.77 1.38
N ASN A 41 41.12 -75.95 0.20
CA ASN A 41 41.67 -76.66 -0.94
C ASN A 41 42.64 -75.76 -1.74
N ASP A 42 43.77 -76.28 -2.24
CA ASP A 42 44.71 -75.54 -3.09
C ASP A 42 44.50 -75.81 -4.60
N LYS A 43 43.50 -76.63 -4.96
CA LYS A 43 43.24 -77.07 -6.34
C LYS A 43 41.84 -76.71 -6.82
N LYS A 44 41.74 -76.28 -8.08
CA LYS A 44 40.45 -76.15 -8.78
C LYS A 44 39.77 -77.52 -8.94
N ILE A 45 38.45 -77.56 -8.74
CA ILE A 45 37.60 -78.74 -8.87
C ILE A 45 36.86 -78.65 -10.20
N LYS A 46 36.88 -79.73 -11.00
CA LYS A 46 36.02 -79.90 -12.17
C LYS A 46 34.86 -80.83 -11.79
N VAL A 47 33.62 -80.33 -11.87
CA VAL A 47 32.44 -81.17 -11.68
C VAL A 47 32.11 -81.80 -13.03
N THR A 48 32.20 -83.12 -13.09
CA THR A 48 32.09 -83.89 -14.35
C THR A 48 30.71 -84.50 -14.54
N GLY A 49 29.89 -84.57 -13.48
CA GLY A 49 28.55 -85.11 -13.60
C GLY A 49 27.73 -85.05 -12.32
N VAL A 50 26.42 -85.27 -12.45
CA VAL A 50 25.50 -85.46 -11.33
C VAL A 50 24.68 -86.73 -11.52
N THR A 51 24.34 -87.40 -10.42
CA THR A 51 23.47 -88.57 -10.43
C THR A 51 22.17 -88.23 -9.73
N ILE A 52 21.08 -88.26 -10.48
CA ILE A 52 19.74 -87.92 -10.01
C ILE A 52 18.80 -89.12 -10.12
N GLN A 53 17.75 -89.14 -9.34
CA GLN A 53 16.71 -90.17 -9.36
C GLN A 53 15.35 -89.49 -9.37
N GLN A 54 14.49 -89.85 -10.32
CA GLN A 54 13.08 -89.42 -10.30
C GLN A 54 12.35 -90.24 -9.23
N VAL A 55 11.65 -89.58 -8.32
CA VAL A 55 10.84 -90.25 -7.28
C VAL A 55 9.38 -89.82 -7.28
N GLY A 56 8.99 -88.95 -8.21
CA GLY A 56 7.59 -88.60 -8.48
C GLY A 56 6.80 -89.74 -9.13
N ASN A 57 5.49 -89.56 -9.22
CA ASN A 57 4.52 -90.55 -9.72
C ASN A 57 4.04 -90.31 -11.17
N ILE A 58 4.62 -89.33 -11.88
CA ILE A 58 4.35 -89.07 -13.31
C ILE A 58 4.66 -90.31 -14.16
N PRO A 59 3.82 -90.67 -15.17
CA PRO A 59 4.11 -91.80 -16.04
C PRO A 59 5.43 -91.64 -16.80
N LYS A 60 6.20 -92.73 -16.87
CA LYS A 60 7.58 -92.71 -17.40
C LYS A 60 7.70 -92.23 -18.85
N ASP A 61 6.69 -92.50 -19.68
CA ASP A 61 6.74 -92.17 -21.11
C ASP A 61 6.57 -90.67 -21.33
N ASN A 62 6.17 -89.94 -20.27
CA ASN A 62 5.96 -88.52 -20.31
C ASN A 62 7.18 -87.70 -19.91
N LEU A 63 8.16 -88.25 -19.17
CA LEU A 63 9.43 -87.57 -18.94
C LEU A 63 10.38 -87.85 -20.10
N THR A 64 10.68 -86.83 -20.91
CA THR A 64 11.44 -87.00 -22.16
C THR A 64 12.94 -86.80 -21.97
N ASN A 65 13.33 -85.73 -21.28
CA ASN A 65 14.73 -85.34 -21.07
C ASN A 65 14.88 -84.63 -19.72
N ILE A 66 16.10 -84.60 -19.21
CA ILE A 66 16.54 -83.87 -18.04
C ILE A 66 17.78 -83.09 -18.43
N THR A 67 17.73 -81.80 -18.21
CA THR A 67 18.77 -80.83 -18.52
C THR A 67 19.33 -80.27 -17.23
N VAL A 68 20.61 -79.89 -17.24
CA VAL A 68 21.27 -79.21 -16.13
C VAL A 68 21.83 -77.90 -16.64
N TYR A 69 21.45 -76.81 -15.99
CA TYR A 69 21.92 -75.46 -16.30
C TYR A 69 22.78 -74.92 -15.17
N LEU A 70 23.77 -74.11 -15.52
CA LEU A 70 24.44 -73.20 -14.59
C LEU A 70 23.54 -72.01 -14.37
N ASP A 71 23.17 -71.76 -13.11
CA ASP A 71 22.45 -70.57 -12.69
C ASP A 71 23.43 -69.39 -12.75
N SER A 72 23.32 -68.59 -13.80
CA SER A 72 24.23 -67.46 -14.06
C SER A 72 23.49 -66.13 -14.19
N GLY A 73 22.17 -66.16 -14.09
CA GLY A 73 21.29 -65.00 -13.94
C GLY A 73 21.08 -64.61 -12.47
N VAL A 74 19.82 -64.32 -12.11
CA VAL A 74 19.42 -64.06 -10.73
C VAL A 74 19.38 -65.36 -9.94
N ILE A 75 20.27 -65.51 -8.97
CA ILE A 75 20.40 -66.73 -8.15
C ILE A 75 19.02 -67.25 -7.68
N GLY A 76 18.70 -68.48 -8.04
CA GLY A 76 17.46 -69.16 -7.67
C GLY A 76 16.26 -68.86 -8.53
N LYS A 77 16.42 -68.10 -9.62
CA LYS A 77 15.41 -67.90 -10.66
C LYS A 77 15.92 -68.45 -11.99
N PHE A 78 15.22 -69.43 -12.55
CA PHE A 78 15.60 -69.99 -13.85
C PHE A 78 15.30 -69.01 -14.97
N GLU A 79 16.33 -68.67 -15.75
CA GLU A 79 16.29 -67.66 -16.80
C GLU A 79 16.93 -68.24 -18.08
N PRO A 80 16.13 -68.83 -18.99
CA PRO A 80 16.65 -69.55 -20.17
C PRO A 80 17.57 -68.74 -21.09
N SER A 81 17.45 -67.41 -21.06
CA SER A 81 18.28 -66.49 -21.85
C SER A 81 19.66 -66.22 -21.26
N THR A 82 19.84 -66.41 -19.96
CA THR A 82 21.10 -66.14 -19.24
C THR A 82 21.76 -67.40 -18.71
N ASP A 83 20.97 -68.40 -18.30
CA ASP A 83 21.48 -69.65 -17.75
C ASP A 83 22.12 -70.56 -18.80
N ILE A 84 23.25 -71.18 -18.45
CA ILE A 84 24.11 -71.89 -19.40
C ILE A 84 23.86 -73.40 -19.30
N LEU A 85 23.44 -74.03 -20.41
CA LEU A 85 23.26 -75.49 -20.45
C LEU A 85 24.61 -76.20 -20.22
N LEU A 86 24.70 -76.95 -19.11
CA LEU A 86 25.88 -77.73 -18.72
C LEU A 86 25.81 -79.19 -19.16
N GLY A 87 24.61 -79.76 -19.32
CA GLY A 87 24.48 -81.15 -19.72
C GLY A 87 23.03 -81.63 -19.84
N PHE A 88 22.85 -82.79 -20.45
CA PHE A 88 21.56 -83.45 -20.63
C PHE A 88 21.71 -84.97 -20.73
N ASN A 89 20.64 -85.75 -20.48
CA ASN A 89 20.72 -87.20 -20.67
C ASN A 89 20.51 -87.56 -22.14
N ASN A 90 21.54 -88.15 -22.76
CA ASN A 90 21.50 -88.54 -24.17
C ASN A 90 20.72 -89.85 -24.45
N THR A 91 20.04 -90.41 -23.44
CA THR A 91 19.32 -91.69 -23.51
C THR A 91 17.88 -91.49 -23.06
N ALA A 92 16.92 -91.98 -23.85
CA ALA A 92 15.49 -91.95 -23.50
C ALA A 92 15.23 -92.70 -22.18
N ILE A 93 14.45 -92.08 -21.29
CA ILE A 93 14.18 -92.58 -19.92
C ILE A 93 13.19 -93.77 -19.91
N GLY A 94 12.49 -94.03 -21.03
CA GLY A 94 11.32 -94.92 -21.16
C GLY A 94 11.47 -96.42 -20.86
N ASN A 95 12.63 -96.93 -20.44
CA ASN A 95 12.84 -98.38 -20.17
C ASN A 95 12.77 -98.81 -18.69
N ALA A 96 12.40 -97.91 -17.75
CA ALA A 96 12.23 -98.26 -16.33
C ALA A 96 10.79 -98.72 -15.97
N THR A 97 10.61 -99.36 -14.80
CA THR A 97 9.30 -99.63 -14.16
C THR A 97 8.91 -98.48 -13.22
N ASN A 98 7.61 -98.22 -13.00
CA ASN A 98 7.12 -97.10 -12.17
C ASN A 98 6.96 -97.52 -10.68
N PRO A 99 7.39 -96.72 -9.67
CA PRO A 99 8.16 -95.47 -9.76
C PRO A 99 9.58 -95.69 -10.30
N ILE A 100 10.09 -94.70 -11.04
CA ILE A 100 11.41 -94.75 -11.69
C ILE A 100 12.54 -94.61 -10.66
N ASN A 101 12.81 -95.66 -9.89
CA ASN A 101 13.94 -95.68 -8.97
C ASN A 101 15.32 -95.78 -9.67
N THR A 102 15.43 -95.49 -10.96
CA THR A 102 16.70 -95.57 -11.71
C THR A 102 17.50 -94.29 -11.56
N SER A 103 18.74 -94.43 -11.09
CA SER A 103 19.72 -93.36 -11.09
C SER A 103 20.11 -92.98 -12.53
N ILE A 104 19.93 -91.71 -12.89
CA ILE A 104 20.33 -91.12 -14.16
C ILE A 104 21.60 -90.33 -13.92
N ALA A 105 22.71 -90.79 -14.53
CA ALA A 105 23.97 -90.07 -14.51
C ALA A 105 24.03 -89.10 -15.69
N LEU A 106 24.24 -87.82 -15.39
CA LEU A 106 24.37 -86.72 -16.34
C LEU A 106 25.83 -86.29 -16.36
N ASN A 107 26.43 -86.24 -17.55
CA ASN A 107 27.77 -85.66 -17.70
C ASN A 107 27.63 -84.15 -17.88
N LEU A 108 28.41 -83.39 -17.12
CA LEU A 108 28.46 -81.93 -17.23
C LEU A 108 29.70 -81.51 -18.02
N THR A 109 29.52 -80.56 -18.93
CA THR A 109 30.60 -79.89 -19.64
C THR A 109 30.92 -78.56 -18.96
N ASP A 110 32.22 -78.25 -18.88
CA ASP A 110 32.73 -76.90 -18.57
C ASP A 110 32.33 -76.27 -17.22
N LEU A 111 32.00 -77.07 -16.20
CA LEU A 111 31.82 -76.60 -14.82
C LEU A 111 33.10 -76.79 -13.98
N THR A 112 33.74 -75.67 -13.60
CA THR A 112 34.91 -75.67 -12.72
C THR A 112 34.76 -74.66 -11.59
N LEU A 113 35.15 -75.04 -10.38
CA LEU A 113 35.15 -74.18 -9.20
C LEU A 113 36.58 -73.95 -8.70
N ASN A 114 36.91 -72.69 -8.43
CA ASN A 114 38.08 -72.25 -7.70
C ASN A 114 37.91 -72.54 -6.20
N PRO A 115 39.01 -72.67 -5.43
CA PRO A 115 38.91 -72.81 -3.97
C PRO A 115 38.07 -71.70 -3.33
N GLY A 116 37.08 -72.06 -2.52
CA GLY A 116 36.16 -71.13 -1.86
C GLY A 116 35.00 -70.62 -2.73
N GLU A 117 34.96 -70.98 -4.01
CA GLU A 117 33.88 -70.58 -4.93
C GLU A 117 32.63 -71.43 -4.72
N THR A 118 31.47 -70.80 -4.91
CA THR A 118 30.17 -71.48 -4.95
C THR A 118 29.50 -71.14 -6.27
N GLU A 119 29.10 -72.17 -7.00
CA GLU A 119 28.29 -72.07 -8.21
C GLU A 119 26.98 -72.82 -7.99
N SER A 120 25.92 -72.41 -8.68
CA SER A 120 24.61 -73.03 -8.51
C SER A 120 24.11 -73.62 -9.81
N ILE A 121 23.40 -74.75 -9.72
CA ILE A 121 22.87 -75.44 -10.90
C ILE A 121 21.37 -75.68 -10.75
N PHE A 122 20.67 -75.54 -11.87
CA PHE A 122 19.30 -76.01 -12.02
C PHE A 122 19.28 -77.39 -12.66
N VAL A 123 18.42 -78.27 -12.13
CA VAL A 123 17.99 -79.49 -12.82
C VAL A 123 16.60 -79.22 -13.36
N CYS A 124 16.48 -79.26 -14.68
CA CYS A 124 15.26 -78.99 -15.42
C CYS A 124 14.77 -80.26 -16.12
N ILE A 125 13.46 -80.35 -16.35
CA ILE A 125 12.83 -81.48 -17.02
C ILE A 125 12.11 -81.04 -18.29
N ASN A 126 12.08 -81.94 -19.28
CA ASN A 126 11.24 -81.83 -20.46
C ASN A 126 10.19 -82.93 -20.39
N TYR A 127 8.93 -82.61 -20.64
CA TYR A 127 7.87 -83.60 -20.59
C TYR A 127 6.82 -83.42 -21.69
N THR A 128 6.12 -84.51 -21.98
CA THR A 128 4.91 -84.54 -22.83
C THR A 128 3.67 -84.69 -21.97
N SER A 129 2.51 -84.41 -22.55
CA SER A 129 1.24 -84.32 -21.82
C SER A 129 0.83 -85.66 -21.21
N PHE A 130 0.36 -85.64 -19.98
CA PHE A 130 -0.13 -86.81 -19.24
C PHE A 130 -1.58 -86.59 -18.75
N PRO A 131 -2.36 -87.63 -18.47
CA PRO A 131 -3.70 -87.47 -17.91
C PRO A 131 -3.63 -86.94 -16.46
N LEU A 132 -4.35 -85.87 -16.15
CA LEU A 132 -4.45 -85.33 -14.77
C LEU A 132 -5.24 -86.29 -13.87
N SER A 133 -4.97 -86.28 -12.56
CA SER A 133 -5.69 -87.07 -11.57
C SER A 133 -5.86 -86.34 -10.24
N GLN A 134 -6.96 -86.65 -9.52
CA GLN A 134 -7.22 -86.12 -8.18
C GLN A 134 -6.23 -86.62 -7.12
N GLU A 135 -5.48 -87.68 -7.41
CA GLU A 135 -4.42 -88.18 -6.52
C GLU A 135 -3.13 -87.32 -6.59
N GLY A 136 -3.06 -86.36 -7.52
CA GLY A 136 -1.94 -85.43 -7.66
C GLY A 136 -0.71 -86.09 -8.29
N LEU A 137 -0.65 -86.07 -9.62
CA LEU A 137 0.60 -86.39 -10.33
C LEU A 137 1.62 -85.28 -10.07
N HIS A 138 2.85 -85.65 -9.75
CA HIS A 138 3.92 -84.70 -9.47
C HIS A 138 5.28 -85.20 -9.93
N PHE A 139 6.12 -84.24 -10.28
CA PHE A 139 7.55 -84.44 -10.44
C PHE A 139 8.23 -84.28 -9.09
N GLN A 140 9.17 -85.16 -8.80
CA GLN A 140 10.09 -85.00 -7.69
C GLN A 140 11.39 -85.70 -8.04
N MET A 141 12.51 -85.06 -7.72
CA MET A 141 13.84 -85.58 -7.98
C MET A 141 14.67 -85.65 -6.71
N LYS A 142 15.61 -86.60 -6.69
CA LYS A 142 16.62 -86.76 -5.65
C LYS A 142 18.01 -86.78 -6.27
N LEU A 143 18.87 -85.86 -5.87
CA LEU A 143 20.29 -85.88 -6.23
C LEU A 143 21.03 -86.76 -5.23
N TRP A 144 21.59 -87.86 -5.72
CA TRP A 144 22.24 -88.90 -4.93
C TRP A 144 23.76 -88.78 -4.89
N ASP A 145 24.34 -88.24 -5.96
CA ASP A 145 25.78 -88.11 -6.07
C ASP A 145 26.17 -87.00 -7.05
N ALA A 146 27.39 -86.49 -6.89
CA ALA A 146 28.05 -85.63 -7.87
C ALA A 146 29.44 -86.20 -8.16
N SER A 147 29.77 -86.35 -9.44
CA SER A 147 31.09 -86.78 -9.88
C SER A 147 31.96 -85.56 -10.10
N SER A 148 33.14 -85.55 -9.49
CA SER A 148 34.11 -84.47 -9.65
C SER A 148 35.55 -84.98 -9.60
N GLN A 149 36.46 -84.21 -10.21
CA GLN A 149 37.89 -84.50 -10.27
C GLN A 149 38.68 -83.20 -10.08
N ASP A 150 39.92 -83.28 -9.60
CA ASP A 150 40.83 -82.14 -9.73
C ASP A 150 41.25 -81.94 -11.20
N MET A 151 41.86 -80.80 -11.53
CA MET A 151 42.27 -80.49 -12.91
C MET A 151 43.31 -81.46 -13.52
N ARG A 152 43.86 -82.40 -12.74
CA ARG A 152 44.80 -83.45 -13.20
C ARG A 152 44.16 -84.84 -13.19
N GLY A 153 42.85 -84.96 -12.92
CA GLY A 153 42.13 -86.23 -12.85
C GLY A 153 42.22 -86.93 -11.48
N GLY A 154 42.67 -86.24 -10.44
CA GLY A 154 42.71 -86.75 -9.06
C GLY A 154 41.34 -86.80 -8.40
N ALA A 155 41.17 -87.68 -7.41
CA ALA A 155 39.93 -87.83 -6.66
C ALA A 155 39.59 -86.58 -5.82
N VAL A 156 38.30 -86.26 -5.75
CA VAL A 156 37.71 -85.18 -4.93
C VAL A 156 36.75 -85.85 -3.94
N ASP A 157 36.79 -85.43 -2.68
CA ASP A 157 35.86 -85.86 -1.64
C ASP A 157 34.55 -85.08 -1.77
N VAL A 158 33.48 -85.74 -2.19
CA VAL A 158 32.18 -85.12 -2.45
C VAL A 158 31.24 -85.40 -1.29
N THR A 159 30.73 -84.34 -0.66
CA THR A 159 29.77 -84.42 0.44
C THR A 159 28.45 -83.78 0.03
N LEU A 160 27.35 -84.52 0.11
CA LEU A 160 25.99 -84.00 -0.05
C LEU A 160 25.36 -83.76 1.33
N GLN A 161 24.76 -82.59 1.55
CA GLN A 161 24.07 -82.26 2.80
C GLN A 161 22.69 -81.64 2.51
N PRO A 162 21.57 -82.38 2.67
CA PRO A 162 21.45 -83.80 3.03
C PRO A 162 21.75 -84.76 1.86
N LYS A 163 21.99 -86.05 2.13
CA LYS A 163 22.10 -87.11 1.10
C LYS A 163 20.91 -88.08 1.19
N PRO A 164 20.07 -88.22 0.15
CA PRO A 164 20.04 -87.40 -1.08
C PRO A 164 19.46 -85.99 -0.85
N ILE A 165 19.76 -85.05 -1.75
CA ILE A 165 19.08 -83.75 -1.82
C ILE A 165 17.79 -83.96 -2.59
N ALA A 166 16.63 -83.69 -1.98
CA ALA A 166 15.33 -83.86 -2.62
C ALA A 166 14.74 -82.51 -3.04
N SER A 167 14.11 -82.47 -4.22
CA SER A 167 13.28 -81.34 -4.62
C SER A 167 11.94 -81.35 -3.90
N ASN A 168 11.24 -80.21 -3.95
CA ASN A 168 9.83 -80.18 -3.65
C ASN A 168 9.05 -81.05 -4.65
N PRO A 169 7.92 -81.65 -4.24
CA PRO A 169 6.97 -82.21 -5.18
C PRO A 169 6.31 -81.06 -5.95
N ILE A 170 6.51 -81.06 -7.26
CA ILE A 170 5.94 -80.08 -8.19
C ILE A 170 4.78 -80.76 -8.91
N PHE A 171 3.55 -80.35 -8.59
CA PHE A 171 2.37 -80.99 -9.11
C PHE A 171 2.14 -80.58 -10.55
N ALA A 172 1.64 -81.53 -11.31
CA ALA A 172 1.19 -81.25 -12.65
C ALA A 172 -0.30 -80.92 -12.66
N THR A 173 -0.62 -79.80 -13.28
CA THR A 173 -1.95 -79.18 -13.26
C THR A 173 -2.35 -78.75 -14.67
N GLY A 174 -3.58 -78.28 -14.87
CA GLY A 174 -3.90 -77.48 -16.06
C GLY A 174 -3.21 -76.12 -16.03
N THR A 175 -3.52 -75.28 -17.01
CA THR A 175 -3.04 -73.89 -16.99
C THR A 175 -4.17 -72.88 -17.04
N LEU A 176 -3.89 -71.74 -16.42
CA LEU A 176 -4.71 -70.55 -16.49
C LEU A 176 -3.99 -69.50 -17.34
N LYS A 177 -4.64 -69.05 -18.41
CA LYS A 177 -4.19 -67.92 -19.22
C LYS A 177 -4.91 -66.66 -18.77
N VAL A 178 -4.15 -65.59 -18.53
CA VAL A 178 -4.68 -64.28 -18.10
C VAL A 178 -4.23 -63.20 -19.08
N TRP A 179 -5.12 -62.31 -19.49
CA TRP A 179 -4.75 -61.19 -20.37
C TRP A 179 -5.70 -60.01 -20.22
N LYS A 180 -5.21 -58.82 -20.58
CA LYS A 180 -6.03 -57.61 -20.64
C LYS A 180 -7.10 -57.72 -21.73
N GLY A 181 -8.33 -57.33 -21.43
CA GLY A 181 -9.44 -57.22 -22.37
C GLY A 181 -9.28 -56.13 -23.42
N ALA A 182 -10.16 -56.10 -24.41
CA ALA A 182 -10.05 -55.21 -25.57
C ALA A 182 -10.56 -53.78 -25.30
N ILE A 183 -11.14 -53.54 -24.12
CA ILE A 183 -11.71 -52.25 -23.75
C ILE A 183 -10.62 -51.25 -23.37
N THR A 184 -10.83 -50.01 -23.79
CA THR A 184 -10.00 -48.85 -23.45
C THR A 184 -10.71 -48.06 -22.36
N ALA A 185 -10.10 -47.96 -21.18
CA ALA A 185 -10.63 -47.14 -20.10
C ALA A 185 -10.64 -45.64 -20.50
N PRO A 186 -11.47 -44.79 -19.89
CA PRO A 186 -11.42 -43.36 -20.17
C PRO A 186 -10.05 -42.78 -19.81
N GLN A 187 -9.54 -41.86 -20.62
CA GLN A 187 -8.25 -41.22 -20.35
C GLN A 187 -8.33 -40.27 -19.15
N TYR A 188 -9.51 -39.70 -18.90
CA TYR A 188 -9.75 -38.73 -17.84
C TYR A 188 -11.09 -39.00 -17.14
N ILE A 189 -11.12 -38.77 -15.83
CA ILE A 189 -12.34 -38.73 -15.00
C ILE A 189 -12.31 -37.49 -14.09
N GLY A 190 -13.42 -37.18 -13.43
CA GLY A 190 -13.49 -36.06 -12.49
C GLY A 190 -12.51 -36.25 -11.33
N ALA A 191 -11.77 -35.21 -10.98
CA ALA A 191 -11.03 -35.19 -9.73
C ALA A 191 -12.02 -35.11 -8.54
N GLY A 192 -11.63 -35.66 -7.40
CA GLY A 192 -12.44 -35.84 -6.21
C GLY A 192 -13.02 -37.25 -6.07
N GLU A 193 -14.08 -37.38 -5.28
CA GLU A 193 -14.76 -38.66 -5.03
C GLU A 193 -15.51 -39.14 -6.26
N ASN A 194 -15.20 -40.35 -6.72
CA ASN A 194 -15.90 -41.05 -7.79
C ASN A 194 -16.21 -42.46 -7.33
N GLU A 195 -17.41 -42.93 -7.66
CA GLU A 195 -17.81 -44.31 -7.45
C GLU A 195 -17.71 -45.08 -8.76
N THR A 196 -17.34 -46.36 -8.67
CA THR A 196 -17.45 -47.34 -9.76
C THR A 196 -16.60 -47.09 -11.02
N VAL A 197 -15.39 -46.55 -10.87
CA VAL A 197 -14.47 -46.30 -12.00
C VAL A 197 -13.87 -47.61 -12.50
N VAL A 198 -14.21 -48.03 -13.73
CA VAL A 198 -13.60 -49.19 -14.39
C VAL A 198 -12.22 -48.83 -14.96
N ILE A 199 -11.16 -49.45 -14.44
CA ILE A 199 -9.77 -49.18 -14.87
C ILE A 199 -9.18 -50.25 -15.80
N MET A 200 -9.79 -51.43 -15.85
CA MET A 200 -9.32 -52.55 -16.67
C MET A 200 -10.39 -53.64 -16.79
N GLN A 201 -10.56 -54.19 -17.99
CA GLN A 201 -11.18 -55.51 -18.20
C GLN A 201 -10.07 -56.57 -18.23
N VAL A 202 -10.22 -57.68 -17.50
CA VAL A 202 -9.28 -58.81 -17.48
C VAL A 202 -9.98 -60.10 -17.87
N ASN A 203 -9.34 -60.90 -18.71
CA ASN A 203 -9.85 -62.18 -19.18
C ASN A 203 -9.07 -63.34 -18.58
N PHE A 204 -9.79 -64.40 -18.22
CA PHE A 204 -9.23 -65.67 -17.77
C PHE A 204 -9.74 -66.81 -18.65
N SER A 205 -8.87 -67.74 -19.02
CA SER A 205 -9.27 -68.99 -19.68
C SER A 205 -8.44 -70.15 -19.18
N ALA A 206 -9.10 -71.28 -18.90
CA ALA A 206 -8.45 -72.51 -18.51
C ALA A 206 -8.26 -73.40 -19.74
N THR A 207 -7.12 -74.09 -19.85
CA THR A 207 -6.78 -74.83 -21.08
C THR A 207 -7.14 -76.31 -21.03
N ILE A 208 -6.97 -76.95 -19.86
CA ILE A 208 -6.99 -78.42 -19.73
C ILE A 208 -8.02 -78.86 -18.69
N GLU A 209 -8.06 -78.18 -17.55
CA GLU A 209 -9.02 -78.48 -16.48
C GLU A 209 -9.79 -77.21 -16.11
N LYS A 210 -11.07 -77.38 -15.78
CA LYS A 210 -11.88 -76.33 -15.18
C LYS A 210 -11.19 -75.88 -13.89
N SER A 211 -11.12 -74.57 -13.68
CA SER A 211 -10.36 -73.99 -12.57
C SER A 211 -11.21 -73.03 -11.77
N THR A 212 -11.18 -73.14 -10.45
CA THR A 212 -11.88 -72.23 -9.52
C THR A 212 -10.91 -71.14 -9.06
N LEU A 213 -11.15 -69.87 -9.44
CA LEU A 213 -10.33 -68.73 -9.02
C LEU A 213 -10.38 -68.59 -7.49
N LYS A 214 -9.25 -68.24 -6.88
CA LYS A 214 -9.14 -68.02 -5.43
C LYS A 214 -8.76 -66.60 -5.11
N ASN A 215 -7.72 -66.08 -5.75
CA ASN A 215 -7.33 -64.70 -5.56
C ASN A 215 -6.66 -64.11 -6.80
N ILE A 216 -6.60 -62.78 -6.82
CA ILE A 216 -5.81 -61.98 -7.74
C ILE A 216 -5.05 -60.94 -6.93
N THR A 217 -3.76 -60.78 -7.20
CA THR A 217 -2.92 -59.79 -6.53
C THR A 217 -2.66 -58.62 -7.47
N LEU A 218 -3.00 -57.42 -6.98
CA LEU A 218 -2.87 -56.15 -7.68
C LEU A 218 -1.82 -55.29 -6.99
N LYS A 219 -0.88 -54.77 -7.77
CA LYS A 219 0.10 -53.78 -7.32
C LYS A 219 -0.27 -52.40 -7.81
N TRP A 220 -0.39 -51.44 -6.90
CA TRP A 220 -0.61 -50.03 -7.22
C TRP A 220 0.61 -49.45 -7.96
N THR A 221 0.33 -48.76 -9.05
CA THR A 221 1.34 -48.05 -9.87
C THR A 221 0.86 -46.65 -10.31
N GLY A 222 -0.26 -46.20 -9.77
CA GLY A 222 -0.77 -44.83 -9.92
C GLY A 222 -0.02 -43.83 -9.03
N SER A 223 -0.53 -42.60 -8.93
CA SER A 223 0.08 -41.51 -8.15
C SER A 223 0.21 -41.88 -6.68
N ASN A 224 -0.89 -41.93 -5.93
CA ASN A 224 -0.90 -42.25 -4.50
C ASN A 224 -2.02 -43.24 -4.18
N THR A 225 -1.77 -44.15 -3.22
CA THR A 225 -2.80 -45.09 -2.76
C THR A 225 -3.91 -44.41 -1.95
N SER A 226 -3.66 -43.22 -1.40
CA SER A 226 -4.65 -42.39 -0.71
C SER A 226 -5.77 -41.89 -1.61
N ASP A 227 -5.53 -41.87 -2.93
CA ASP A 227 -6.49 -41.43 -3.93
C ASP A 227 -7.60 -42.48 -4.12
N VAL A 228 -7.37 -43.70 -3.65
CA VAL A 228 -8.28 -44.84 -3.75
C VAL A 228 -8.90 -45.12 -2.39
N GLU A 229 -10.22 -45.03 -2.34
CA GLU A 229 -10.99 -45.47 -1.18
C GLU A 229 -11.05 -47.01 -1.15
N SER A 230 -11.41 -47.62 -2.28
CA SER A 230 -11.55 -49.06 -2.39
C SER A 230 -11.48 -49.57 -3.84
N ILE A 231 -11.19 -50.86 -3.99
CA ILE A 231 -11.08 -51.57 -5.27
C ILE A 231 -11.76 -52.96 -5.16
N CYS A 232 -12.43 -53.41 -6.21
CA CYS A 232 -13.02 -54.76 -6.30
C CYS A 232 -13.10 -55.26 -7.75
N LEU A 233 -13.57 -56.51 -7.93
CA LEU A 233 -13.87 -57.09 -9.25
C LEU A 233 -15.37 -57.33 -9.44
N TYR A 234 -15.83 -57.06 -10.66
CA TYR A 234 -17.15 -57.44 -11.17
C TYR A 234 -17.00 -58.47 -12.29
N ASN A 235 -17.87 -59.47 -12.33
CA ASN A 235 -17.98 -60.39 -13.46
C ASN A 235 -18.73 -59.70 -14.60
N ASP A 236 -17.99 -59.46 -15.67
CA ASP A 236 -18.44 -58.84 -16.92
C ASP A 236 -19.17 -59.89 -17.76
N THR A 237 -20.48 -59.99 -17.53
CA THR A 237 -21.24 -61.16 -17.98
C THR A 237 -21.49 -61.13 -19.48
N ASP A 238 -21.66 -59.93 -20.06
CA ASP A 238 -21.88 -59.73 -21.49
C ASP A 238 -20.60 -59.39 -22.29
N LYS A 239 -19.49 -59.12 -21.57
CA LYS A 239 -18.14 -58.89 -22.09
C LYS A 239 -17.99 -57.56 -22.83
N ASP A 240 -18.83 -56.58 -22.53
CA ASP A 240 -18.77 -55.26 -23.15
C ASP A 240 -17.80 -54.30 -22.43
N GLY A 241 -17.37 -54.67 -21.22
CA GLY A 241 -16.48 -53.95 -20.32
C GLY A 241 -16.95 -52.58 -19.85
N ILE A 242 -18.26 -52.37 -19.85
CA ILE A 242 -18.96 -51.28 -19.19
C ILE A 242 -19.58 -51.86 -17.93
N LEU A 243 -19.36 -51.23 -16.77
CA LEU A 243 -20.04 -51.68 -15.56
C LEU A 243 -21.53 -51.34 -15.66
N ASP A 244 -22.38 -52.35 -15.75
CA ASP A 244 -23.82 -52.17 -15.85
C ASP A 244 -24.63 -53.07 -14.89
N ALA A 245 -25.97 -53.03 -15.01
CA ALA A 245 -26.85 -53.77 -14.11
C ALA A 245 -26.80 -55.30 -14.29
N SER A 246 -26.19 -55.78 -15.37
CA SER A 246 -26.01 -57.21 -15.66
C SER A 246 -24.75 -57.79 -14.99
N ASP A 247 -23.83 -56.92 -14.54
CA ASP A 247 -22.59 -57.31 -13.89
C ASP A 247 -22.77 -57.60 -12.40
N VAL A 248 -22.01 -58.59 -11.93
CA VAL A 248 -22.10 -59.07 -10.55
C VAL A 248 -20.77 -58.90 -9.86
N ARG A 249 -20.75 -58.23 -8.70
CA ARG A 249 -19.54 -58.12 -7.87
C ARG A 249 -19.11 -59.50 -7.38
N VAL A 250 -17.84 -59.86 -7.57
CA VAL A 250 -17.28 -61.20 -7.26
C VAL A 250 -16.17 -61.20 -6.20
N THR A 251 -15.78 -60.02 -5.74
CA THR A 251 -14.90 -59.84 -4.58
C THR A 251 -15.51 -58.77 -3.66
N GLU A 252 -15.16 -58.80 -2.37
CA GLU A 252 -15.48 -57.67 -1.50
C GLU A 252 -14.67 -56.42 -1.89
N TRP A 253 -15.18 -55.24 -1.50
CA TRP A 253 -14.42 -54.00 -1.56
C TRP A 253 -13.23 -54.09 -0.60
N ALA A 254 -12.05 -53.76 -1.10
CA ALA A 254 -10.83 -53.74 -0.30
C ALA A 254 -10.06 -52.45 -0.54
N SER A 255 -9.26 -52.03 0.45
CA SER A 255 -8.47 -50.80 0.39
C SER A 255 -6.99 -51.14 0.46
N PHE A 256 -6.16 -50.35 -0.22
CA PHE A 256 -4.71 -50.51 -0.17
C PHE A 256 -4.18 -50.16 1.22
N THR A 257 -3.52 -51.10 1.90
CA THR A 257 -2.73 -50.83 3.12
C THR A 257 -1.28 -50.50 2.80
N ASP A 258 -0.78 -51.02 1.67
CA ASP A 258 0.53 -50.80 1.06
C ASP A 258 0.34 -50.71 -0.48
N ASN A 259 1.42 -50.77 -1.27
CA ASN A 259 1.34 -50.76 -2.74
C ASN A 259 0.83 -52.07 -3.36
N GLU A 260 0.38 -53.05 -2.58
CA GLU A 260 -0.08 -54.35 -3.07
C GLU A 260 -1.31 -54.81 -2.30
N ILE A 261 -2.27 -55.41 -3.00
CA ILE A 261 -3.52 -55.90 -2.43
C ILE A 261 -3.92 -57.22 -3.10
N THR A 262 -4.41 -58.18 -2.31
CA THR A 262 -4.91 -59.46 -2.82
C THR A 262 -6.42 -59.49 -2.66
N LEU A 263 -7.14 -59.60 -3.78
CA LEU A 263 -8.60 -59.69 -3.83
C LEU A 263 -9.00 -61.16 -3.94
N SER A 264 -9.87 -61.61 -3.04
CA SER A 264 -10.33 -63.00 -2.98
C SER A 264 -11.66 -63.17 -3.70
N PHE A 265 -11.75 -64.18 -4.56
CA PHE A 265 -12.96 -64.48 -5.32
C PHE A 265 -13.97 -65.32 -4.52
N ASP A 266 -15.25 -65.00 -4.68
CA ASP A 266 -16.36 -65.82 -4.18
C ASP A 266 -16.74 -66.91 -5.20
N ASP A 267 -16.16 -68.10 -5.04
CA ASP A 267 -16.44 -69.33 -5.82
C ASP A 267 -16.59 -69.13 -7.35
N GLN A 268 -15.66 -68.39 -7.95
CA GLN A 268 -15.65 -68.12 -9.38
C GLN A 268 -14.98 -69.23 -10.18
N THR A 269 -15.60 -69.65 -11.28
CA THR A 269 -15.07 -70.73 -12.11
C THR A 269 -14.72 -70.27 -13.53
N VAL A 270 -13.52 -70.63 -13.97
CA VAL A 270 -13.06 -70.55 -15.36
C VAL A 270 -13.28 -71.89 -16.07
N PRO A 271 -14.12 -71.95 -17.13
CA PRO A 271 -14.30 -73.15 -17.94
C PRO A 271 -13.09 -73.45 -18.82
N VAL A 272 -13.02 -74.68 -19.33
CA VAL A 272 -12.00 -75.08 -20.31
C VAL A 272 -12.33 -74.49 -21.68
N ALA A 273 -11.35 -73.86 -22.33
CA ALA A 273 -11.43 -73.29 -23.68
C ALA A 273 -12.48 -72.18 -23.90
N GLU A 274 -13.09 -71.69 -22.81
CA GLU A 274 -13.91 -70.48 -22.79
C GLU A 274 -13.20 -69.44 -21.93
N ASN A 275 -13.53 -68.16 -22.14
CA ASN A 275 -13.06 -67.09 -21.28
C ASN A 275 -14.18 -66.54 -20.40
N VAL A 276 -13.81 -66.18 -19.17
CA VAL A 276 -14.59 -65.30 -18.29
C VAL A 276 -13.89 -63.96 -18.21
N SER A 277 -14.66 -62.90 -18.10
CA SER A 277 -14.20 -61.51 -18.14
C SER A 277 -14.57 -60.84 -16.82
N TYR A 278 -13.65 -60.06 -16.25
CA TYR A 278 -13.91 -59.30 -15.04
C TYR A 278 -13.48 -57.85 -15.21
N LEU A 279 -14.19 -56.93 -14.58
CA LEU A 279 -13.83 -55.51 -14.48
C LEU A 279 -13.15 -55.24 -13.16
N ILE A 280 -12.01 -54.57 -13.21
CA ILE A 280 -11.36 -54.00 -12.04
C ILE A 280 -11.94 -52.60 -11.84
N VAL A 281 -12.62 -52.41 -10.71
CA VAL A 281 -13.41 -51.22 -10.40
C VAL A 281 -12.85 -50.54 -9.15
N VAL A 282 -12.68 -49.22 -9.22
CA VAL A 282 -12.08 -48.37 -8.18
C VAL A 282 -13.05 -47.28 -7.74
N ASN A 283 -13.12 -47.04 -6.43
CA ASN A 283 -13.70 -45.83 -5.86
C ASN A 283 -12.57 -44.89 -5.44
N THR A 284 -12.65 -43.61 -5.81
CA THR A 284 -11.65 -42.60 -5.45
C THR A 284 -12.08 -41.78 -4.24
N THR A 285 -11.11 -41.26 -3.48
CA THR A 285 -11.37 -40.34 -2.37
C THR A 285 -11.40 -38.89 -2.86
N LYS A 286 -11.80 -37.96 -1.99
CA LYS A 286 -11.67 -36.51 -2.24
C LYS A 286 -10.24 -36.02 -2.47
N LEU A 287 -9.24 -36.85 -2.19
CA LEU A 287 -7.82 -36.53 -2.40
C LEU A 287 -7.35 -36.84 -3.81
N PHE A 288 -8.13 -37.56 -4.62
CA PHE A 288 -7.79 -37.81 -6.02
C PHE A 288 -7.81 -36.49 -6.81
N TRP A 289 -6.64 -35.92 -7.07
CA TRP A 289 -6.51 -34.56 -7.57
C TRP A 289 -6.45 -34.49 -9.10
N SER A 290 -6.50 -33.26 -9.65
CA SER A 290 -6.20 -33.06 -11.06
C SER A 290 -4.79 -33.55 -11.40
N ASN A 291 -4.69 -34.27 -12.52
CA ASN A 291 -3.50 -34.96 -13.02
C ASN A 291 -3.01 -36.16 -12.18
N ASP A 292 -3.69 -36.53 -11.09
CA ASP A 292 -3.42 -37.81 -10.42
C ASP A 292 -3.82 -38.99 -11.27
N CYS A 293 -3.10 -40.11 -11.11
CA CYS A 293 -3.20 -41.28 -11.97
C CYS A 293 -3.74 -42.48 -11.20
N LEU A 294 -4.80 -43.11 -11.71
CA LEU A 294 -5.24 -44.44 -11.29
C LEU A 294 -4.60 -45.49 -12.20
N ARG A 295 -3.82 -46.41 -11.60
CA ARG A 295 -3.21 -47.51 -12.35
C ARG A 295 -2.79 -48.67 -11.46
N VAL A 296 -3.07 -49.89 -11.90
CA VAL A 296 -2.65 -51.14 -11.23
C VAL A 296 -1.98 -52.11 -12.18
N ASN A 297 -1.17 -53.01 -11.60
CA ASN A 297 -0.59 -54.16 -12.28
C ASN A 297 -1.11 -55.44 -11.63
N ILE A 298 -1.58 -56.40 -12.42
CA ILE A 298 -1.80 -57.77 -11.94
C ILE A 298 -0.45 -58.45 -11.83
N THR A 299 -0.02 -58.80 -10.62
CA THR A 299 1.28 -59.43 -10.34
C THR A 299 1.18 -60.94 -10.16
N ASP A 300 0.04 -61.43 -9.67
CA ASP A 300 -0.17 -62.85 -9.40
C ASP A 300 -1.66 -63.23 -9.43
N VAL A 301 -1.95 -64.51 -9.71
CA VAL A 301 -3.30 -65.09 -9.74
C VAL A 301 -3.27 -66.53 -9.28
N ASP A 302 -4.09 -66.87 -8.29
CA ASP A 302 -4.30 -68.25 -7.86
C ASP A 302 -5.65 -68.81 -8.33
N ALA A 303 -5.64 -70.01 -8.88
CA ALA A 303 -6.83 -70.80 -9.13
C ALA A 303 -6.60 -72.29 -8.84
N ILE A 304 -7.62 -72.99 -8.35
CA ILE A 304 -7.54 -74.43 -8.05
C ILE A 304 -8.17 -75.22 -9.19
N GLY A 305 -7.43 -76.17 -9.75
CA GLY A 305 -7.93 -77.07 -10.78
C GLY A 305 -8.90 -78.12 -10.23
N ASP A 306 -10.03 -78.35 -10.91
CA ASP A 306 -11.06 -79.30 -10.48
C ASP A 306 -10.59 -80.78 -10.56
N LEU A 307 -9.68 -81.10 -11.50
CA LEU A 307 -9.16 -82.46 -11.67
C LEU A 307 -7.92 -82.70 -10.82
N SER A 308 -7.02 -81.73 -10.70
CA SER A 308 -5.78 -81.84 -9.94
C SER A 308 -5.97 -81.56 -8.44
N GLY A 309 -6.95 -80.73 -8.07
CA GLY A 309 -7.15 -80.24 -6.70
C GLY A 309 -6.01 -79.38 -6.18
N LYS A 310 -5.19 -78.81 -7.08
CA LYS A 310 -4.00 -77.99 -6.78
C LYS A 310 -4.09 -76.62 -7.45
N ILE A 311 -3.26 -75.68 -7.01
CA ILE A 311 -3.09 -74.39 -7.69
C ILE A 311 -2.59 -74.66 -9.11
N VAL A 312 -3.33 -74.21 -10.12
CA VAL A 312 -2.98 -74.40 -11.53
C VAL A 312 -1.80 -73.54 -11.90
N ALA A 313 -1.01 -73.99 -12.87
CA ALA A 313 0.11 -73.19 -13.35
C ALA A 313 -0.40 -72.02 -14.20
N ILE A 314 0.28 -70.88 -14.14
CA ILE A 314 0.03 -69.80 -15.09
C ILE A 314 0.62 -70.20 -16.45
N SER A 315 -0.16 -70.01 -17.52
CA SER A 315 0.28 -70.33 -18.88
C SER A 315 1.50 -69.47 -19.25
N GLN A 316 2.48 -70.06 -19.96
CA GLN A 316 3.70 -69.34 -20.39
C GLN A 316 3.41 -68.15 -21.33
N ASP A 317 2.23 -68.16 -21.96
CA ASP A 317 1.73 -67.05 -22.78
C ASP A 317 1.24 -65.84 -21.97
N THR A 318 1.17 -65.94 -20.64
CA THR A 318 0.63 -64.89 -19.76
C THR A 318 1.73 -63.87 -19.44
N PRO A 319 1.58 -62.60 -19.85
CA PRO A 319 2.62 -61.59 -19.65
C PRO A 319 2.49 -60.92 -18.28
N LEU A 320 2.72 -61.65 -17.18
CA LEU A 320 2.77 -61.02 -15.86
C LEU A 320 4.04 -60.16 -15.70
N PRO A 321 3.96 -58.93 -15.16
CA PRO A 321 2.73 -58.26 -14.70
C PRO A 321 1.89 -57.66 -15.84
N ILE A 322 0.56 -57.74 -15.72
CA ILE A 322 -0.39 -57.15 -16.71
C ILE A 322 -0.83 -55.79 -16.20
N ALA A 323 -0.50 -54.72 -16.91
CA ALA A 323 -0.84 -53.34 -16.53
C ALA A 323 -2.25 -52.92 -16.98
N SER A 324 -2.97 -52.18 -16.12
CA SER A 324 -4.18 -51.45 -16.49
C SER A 324 -3.86 -50.26 -17.39
N ASP A 325 -4.92 -49.64 -17.94
CA ASP A 325 -4.80 -48.29 -18.49
C ASP A 325 -4.46 -47.28 -17.39
N GLU A 326 -3.89 -46.14 -17.81
CA GLU A 326 -3.67 -44.96 -16.97
C GLU A 326 -4.87 -44.02 -17.14
N ILE A 327 -5.60 -43.78 -16.04
CA ILE A 327 -6.70 -42.82 -15.99
C ILE A 327 -6.27 -41.64 -15.14
N LYS A 328 -6.48 -40.41 -15.63
CA LYS A 328 -6.10 -39.19 -14.91
C LYS A 328 -7.27 -38.40 -14.35
N GLY A 329 -7.09 -37.75 -13.20
CA GLY A 329 -8.03 -36.78 -12.68
C GLY A 329 -8.04 -35.50 -13.53
N THR A 330 -9.22 -34.92 -13.77
CA THR A 330 -9.40 -33.59 -14.35
C THR A 330 -10.25 -32.76 -13.40
N ALA A 331 -9.88 -31.49 -13.20
CA ALA A 331 -10.56 -30.62 -12.26
C ALA A 331 -12.07 -30.55 -12.54
N LYS A 332 -12.85 -30.58 -11.47
CA LYS A 332 -14.33 -30.62 -11.50
C LYS A 332 -14.92 -29.37 -10.85
N VAL A 333 -15.95 -28.79 -11.48
CA VAL A 333 -16.61 -27.56 -11.00
C VAL A 333 -18.05 -27.80 -10.59
N ARG A 334 -18.42 -27.28 -9.42
CA ARG A 334 -19.78 -27.24 -8.88
C ARG A 334 -20.28 -25.79 -8.90
N VAL A 335 -21.56 -25.59 -9.24
CA VAL A 335 -22.20 -24.26 -9.24
C VAL A 335 -23.48 -24.32 -8.42
N GLU A 336 -23.65 -23.34 -7.53
CA GLU A 336 -24.79 -23.20 -6.63
C GLU A 336 -25.30 -21.75 -6.63
N LEU A 337 -26.48 -21.50 -6.06
CA LEU A 337 -26.90 -20.13 -5.75
C LEU A 337 -26.02 -19.58 -4.62
N GLY A 338 -25.60 -18.32 -4.76
CA GLY A 338 -24.96 -17.61 -3.69
C GLY A 338 -25.89 -17.38 -2.50
N GLU A 339 -25.32 -17.26 -1.30
CA GLU A 339 -26.07 -17.15 -0.04
C GLU A 339 -26.81 -15.80 0.07
N ASN A 340 -26.29 -14.76 -0.56
CA ASN A 340 -26.84 -13.41 -0.54
C ASN A 340 -27.35 -13.05 -1.95
N GLN A 341 -28.63 -13.31 -2.19
CA GLN A 341 -29.25 -12.95 -3.47
C GLN A 341 -29.52 -11.44 -3.54
N PRO A 342 -29.34 -10.80 -4.71
CA PRO A 342 -29.64 -9.39 -4.88
C PRO A 342 -31.07 -9.01 -4.46
N ILE A 343 -31.21 -7.88 -3.77
CA ILE A 343 -32.44 -7.47 -3.07
C ILE A 343 -33.44 -6.76 -4.02
N TYR A 344 -33.01 -6.35 -5.22
CA TYR A 344 -33.78 -5.49 -6.12
C TYR A 344 -34.93 -6.21 -6.84
N LYS A 345 -36.12 -6.09 -6.26
CA LYS A 345 -37.37 -6.63 -6.81
C LYS A 345 -37.99 -5.78 -7.93
N TRP A 346 -37.67 -4.48 -8.00
CA TRP A 346 -38.26 -3.52 -8.95
C TRP A 346 -37.21 -2.56 -9.52
N ILE A 347 -37.22 -2.33 -10.84
CA ILE A 347 -36.36 -1.42 -11.59
C ILE A 347 -37.17 -0.43 -12.44
N PRO A 348 -36.79 0.86 -12.56
CA PRO A 348 -37.46 1.80 -13.44
C PRO A 348 -37.29 1.47 -14.92
N LYS A 349 -38.29 1.88 -15.71
CA LYS A 349 -38.24 1.84 -17.16
C LYS A 349 -37.24 2.86 -17.74
N GLY A 350 -36.46 2.43 -18.74
CA GLY A 350 -35.48 3.27 -19.46
C GLY A 350 -34.04 2.74 -19.34
N ASP A 351 -33.05 3.59 -19.60
CA ASP A 351 -31.65 3.18 -19.51
C ASP A 351 -31.25 2.97 -18.06
N GLN A 352 -30.69 1.82 -17.74
CA GLN A 352 -30.22 1.42 -16.42
C GLN A 352 -28.94 0.61 -16.59
N ILE A 353 -28.12 0.55 -15.56
CA ILE A 353 -26.79 -0.05 -15.63
C ILE A 353 -26.51 -0.81 -14.33
N ASN A 354 -25.82 -1.94 -14.45
CA ASN A 354 -25.44 -2.84 -13.36
C ASN A 354 -26.59 -3.22 -12.43
N ILE A 355 -27.79 -3.45 -12.97
CA ILE A 355 -28.90 -3.99 -12.19
C ILE A 355 -28.55 -5.42 -11.79
N GLU A 356 -28.32 -5.68 -10.51
CA GLU A 356 -28.04 -7.01 -9.98
C GLU A 356 -29.26 -7.91 -10.10
N VAL A 357 -29.07 -9.10 -10.68
CA VAL A 357 -30.15 -10.06 -10.94
C VAL A 357 -30.00 -11.34 -10.11
N VAL A 358 -28.79 -11.88 -9.99
CA VAL A 358 -28.53 -13.14 -9.27
C VAL A 358 -27.08 -13.23 -8.81
N GLN A 359 -26.85 -13.83 -7.64
CA GLN A 359 -25.53 -14.22 -7.16
C GLN A 359 -25.35 -15.74 -7.36
N LEU A 360 -24.22 -16.17 -7.93
CA LEU A 360 -23.84 -17.57 -8.10
C LEU A 360 -22.56 -17.88 -7.33
N LYS A 361 -22.44 -19.11 -6.82
CA LYS A 361 -21.25 -19.64 -6.17
C LYS A 361 -20.63 -20.71 -7.04
N PHE A 362 -19.38 -20.51 -7.48
CA PHE A 362 -18.60 -21.50 -8.22
C PHE A 362 -17.54 -22.12 -7.32
N THR A 363 -17.50 -23.45 -7.27
CA THR A 363 -16.61 -24.23 -6.41
C THR A 363 -15.79 -25.20 -7.24
N ALA A 364 -14.47 -25.17 -7.13
CA ALA A 364 -13.60 -26.22 -7.67
C ALA A 364 -13.49 -27.35 -6.64
N ILE A 365 -13.82 -28.60 -7.00
CA ILE A 365 -13.89 -29.74 -6.05
C ILE A 365 -12.51 -30.31 -5.71
N ALA A 366 -11.64 -30.43 -6.70
CA ALA A 366 -10.25 -30.87 -6.57
C ALA A 366 -9.47 -30.45 -7.82
N GLY A 367 -8.49 -29.57 -7.65
CA GLY A 367 -7.72 -28.97 -8.76
C GLY A 367 -8.02 -27.48 -8.96
N LYS A 368 -7.60 -26.94 -10.10
CA LYS A 368 -7.74 -25.53 -10.45
C LYS A 368 -8.36 -25.39 -11.84
N VAL A 369 -9.35 -24.53 -11.96
CA VAL A 369 -10.04 -24.27 -13.22
C VAL A 369 -10.04 -22.79 -13.58
N ASN A 370 -10.15 -22.53 -14.88
CA ASN A 370 -10.47 -21.23 -15.44
C ASN A 370 -11.84 -21.31 -16.11
N ILE A 371 -12.80 -20.54 -15.61
CA ILE A 371 -14.06 -20.31 -16.32
C ILE A 371 -13.84 -19.15 -17.30
N THR A 372 -14.23 -19.35 -18.56
CA THR A 372 -13.88 -18.47 -19.68
C THR A 372 -15.12 -17.84 -20.34
N SER A 373 -16.27 -18.50 -20.27
CA SER A 373 -17.53 -17.95 -20.74
C SER A 373 -18.70 -18.45 -19.89
N LEU A 374 -19.80 -17.71 -19.94
CA LEU A 374 -21.09 -18.06 -19.36
C LEU A 374 -22.16 -18.01 -20.46
N LYS A 375 -23.06 -18.99 -20.52
CA LYS A 375 -24.24 -18.98 -21.39
C LYS A 375 -25.45 -18.56 -20.57
N LEU A 376 -26.11 -17.46 -20.95
CA LEU A 376 -27.27 -16.89 -20.27
C LEU A 376 -28.47 -16.87 -21.21
N GLN A 377 -29.63 -17.36 -20.74
CA GLN A 377 -30.87 -17.41 -21.51
C GLN A 377 -31.93 -16.51 -20.87
N MET A 378 -32.77 -15.87 -21.69
CA MET A 378 -34.00 -15.28 -21.17
C MET A 378 -35.06 -16.37 -21.02
N ASN A 379 -35.70 -16.48 -19.85
CA ASN A 379 -36.66 -17.55 -19.54
C ASN A 379 -37.71 -17.75 -20.65
N GLU A 380 -37.95 -18.98 -21.10
CA GLU A 380 -38.90 -19.30 -22.17
C GLU A 380 -40.35 -19.56 -21.72
N SER A 381 -40.64 -19.49 -20.41
CA SER A 381 -41.87 -20.04 -19.82
C SER A 381 -43.15 -19.73 -20.62
N PRO A 382 -43.84 -20.75 -21.17
CA PRO A 382 -45.11 -20.61 -21.86
C PRO A 382 -46.22 -20.50 -20.81
N ARG A 383 -46.29 -19.39 -20.08
CA ARG A 383 -47.53 -19.08 -19.38
C ARG A 383 -48.53 -18.71 -20.45
N THR A 384 -49.57 -19.54 -20.57
CA THR A 384 -50.82 -19.28 -21.30
C THR A 384 -51.40 -17.93 -20.86
N ILE A 385 -50.89 -16.85 -21.42
CA ILE A 385 -51.54 -15.55 -21.44
C ILE A 385 -52.34 -15.54 -22.73
N ASP A 386 -53.66 -15.54 -22.57
CA ASP A 386 -54.64 -15.50 -23.64
C ASP A 386 -54.25 -14.41 -24.65
N VAL A 387 -53.81 -14.85 -25.83
CA VAL A 387 -53.17 -14.01 -26.85
C VAL A 387 -54.27 -13.24 -27.57
N ALA A 388 -54.44 -11.97 -27.20
CA ALA A 388 -55.07 -10.99 -28.08
C ALA A 388 -54.34 -9.63 -28.16
N THR A 389 -53.42 -9.28 -27.26
CA THR A 389 -52.77 -7.95 -27.32
C THR A 389 -51.38 -7.82 -26.66
N VAL A 390 -50.64 -8.91 -26.41
CA VAL A 390 -49.23 -8.77 -25.95
C VAL A 390 -48.30 -9.39 -26.99
N SER A 391 -48.01 -8.58 -28.02
CA SER A 391 -46.77 -8.68 -28.77
C SER A 391 -45.65 -8.35 -27.78
N PHE A 392 -44.72 -9.29 -27.53
CA PHE A 392 -43.38 -8.85 -27.16
C PHE A 392 -42.84 -8.25 -28.45
N ASP A 393 -42.96 -6.92 -28.59
CA ASP A 393 -42.52 -6.24 -29.80
C ASP A 393 -41.05 -6.59 -30.04
N SER A 394 -40.71 -6.88 -31.29
CA SER A 394 -39.35 -7.15 -31.76
C SER A 394 -38.35 -6.02 -31.45
N ASP A 395 -38.81 -4.91 -30.88
CA ASP A 395 -38.04 -3.74 -30.51
C ASP A 395 -37.39 -3.84 -29.11
N VAL A 396 -37.77 -4.80 -28.25
CA VAL A 396 -37.08 -5.06 -26.95
C VAL A 396 -35.71 -5.73 -27.16
N ALA A 397 -35.44 -6.20 -28.37
CA ALA A 397 -34.31 -7.02 -28.75
C ALA A 397 -32.94 -6.29 -28.71
N ASN A 398 -32.92 -4.97 -28.47
CA ASN A 398 -31.72 -4.14 -28.61
C ASN A 398 -31.12 -3.58 -27.30
N ALA A 399 -31.67 -3.93 -26.14
CA ALA A 399 -31.50 -3.06 -24.99
C ALA A 399 -30.92 -3.64 -23.70
N THR A 400 -30.85 -4.97 -23.51
CA THR A 400 -30.42 -5.56 -22.22
C THR A 400 -29.14 -6.37 -22.38
N TYR A 401 -28.03 -5.89 -21.81
CA TYR A 401 -26.71 -6.54 -21.92
C TYR A 401 -26.26 -7.08 -20.55
N PRO A 402 -25.89 -8.37 -20.43
CA PRO A 402 -25.44 -8.93 -19.17
C PRO A 402 -24.02 -8.46 -18.81
N LYS A 403 -23.85 -8.19 -17.52
CA LYS A 403 -22.58 -7.87 -16.86
C LYS A 403 -22.32 -8.91 -15.79
N VAL A 404 -21.07 -9.33 -15.66
CA VAL A 404 -20.64 -10.35 -14.71
C VAL A 404 -19.55 -9.75 -13.84
N TRP A 405 -19.71 -9.86 -12.54
CA TRP A 405 -18.81 -9.31 -11.54
C TRP A 405 -18.37 -10.42 -10.59
N ILE A 406 -17.10 -10.44 -10.17
CA ILE A 406 -16.69 -11.20 -8.99
C ILE A 406 -17.17 -10.41 -7.78
N ASP A 407 -18.00 -11.05 -6.97
CA ASP A 407 -18.42 -10.54 -5.67
C ASP A 407 -17.37 -10.96 -4.64
N VAL A 408 -16.51 -10.01 -4.28
CA VAL A 408 -15.31 -10.27 -3.47
C VAL A 408 -15.67 -10.47 -1.99
N ASN A 409 -16.69 -9.77 -1.51
CA ASN A 409 -17.11 -9.82 -0.11
C ASN A 409 -18.29 -10.79 0.12
N GLY A 410 -18.89 -11.32 -0.95
CA GLY A 410 -19.97 -12.28 -0.95
C GLY A 410 -21.33 -11.71 -0.54
N ASN A 411 -21.51 -10.39 -0.53
CA ASN A 411 -22.70 -9.73 0.02
C ASN A 411 -23.90 -9.69 -0.94
N GLY A 412 -23.73 -10.09 -2.20
CA GLY A 412 -24.81 -10.10 -3.20
C GLY A 412 -25.13 -8.74 -3.82
N GLU A 413 -24.33 -7.72 -3.56
CA GLU A 413 -24.45 -6.36 -4.09
C GLU A 413 -23.16 -6.03 -4.86
N ILE A 414 -23.23 -5.27 -5.96
CA ILE A 414 -21.99 -4.84 -6.61
C ILE A 414 -21.43 -3.68 -5.78
N ASN A 415 -20.16 -3.76 -5.40
CA ASN A 415 -19.44 -2.77 -4.59
C ASN A 415 -18.11 -2.36 -5.28
N PRO A 416 -17.41 -1.29 -4.82
CA PRO A 416 -16.13 -0.88 -5.41
C PRO A 416 -15.03 -1.94 -5.39
N SER A 417 -15.09 -2.88 -4.44
CA SER A 417 -14.17 -4.00 -4.31
C SER A 417 -14.36 -5.06 -5.40
N ASP A 418 -15.53 -5.08 -6.05
CA ASP A 418 -15.90 -6.12 -6.98
C ASP A 418 -15.28 -5.93 -8.35
N ILE A 419 -15.04 -7.05 -9.02
CA ILE A 419 -14.22 -7.07 -10.23
C ILE A 419 -15.10 -7.42 -11.43
N SER A 420 -15.31 -6.46 -12.33
CA SER A 420 -15.98 -6.74 -13.60
C SER A 420 -15.19 -7.76 -14.43
N LEU A 421 -15.88 -8.81 -14.86
CA LEU A 421 -15.34 -9.90 -15.67
C LEU A 421 -15.61 -9.71 -17.17
N ASN A 422 -16.52 -8.82 -17.57
CA ASN A 422 -16.78 -8.53 -18.98
C ASN A 422 -17.07 -7.05 -19.27
N THR A 423 -16.41 -6.54 -20.30
CA THR A 423 -16.64 -5.19 -20.84
C THR A 423 -17.74 -5.20 -21.88
N THR A 424 -17.91 -6.30 -22.62
CA THR A 424 -18.88 -6.44 -23.70
C THR A 424 -19.65 -7.75 -23.57
N ALA A 425 -20.93 -7.74 -23.92
CA ALA A 425 -21.74 -8.94 -24.11
C ALA A 425 -22.71 -8.71 -25.27
N GLY A 426 -23.20 -9.80 -25.87
CA GLY A 426 -24.33 -9.73 -26.79
C GLY A 426 -25.62 -9.32 -26.09
N ASN A 427 -26.64 -8.90 -26.85
CA ASN A 427 -27.95 -8.57 -26.32
C ASN A 427 -28.69 -9.82 -25.82
N LEU A 428 -29.20 -9.81 -24.59
CA LEU A 428 -30.21 -10.77 -24.16
C LEU A 428 -31.50 -10.49 -24.93
N SER A 429 -31.84 -11.37 -25.86
CA SER A 429 -32.98 -11.25 -26.77
C SER A 429 -33.64 -12.60 -27.00
N ARG A 430 -34.98 -12.59 -27.09
CA ARG A 430 -35.81 -13.72 -27.55
C ARG A 430 -35.99 -13.75 -29.07
N ASP A 431 -35.46 -12.76 -29.80
CA ASP A 431 -35.51 -12.73 -31.26
C ASP A 431 -34.47 -13.71 -31.84
N PRO A 432 -34.88 -14.79 -32.54
CA PRO A 432 -33.97 -15.76 -33.14
C PRO A 432 -33.08 -15.15 -34.23
N SER A 433 -33.40 -13.96 -34.75
CA SER A 433 -32.54 -13.22 -35.68
C SER A 433 -31.36 -12.50 -34.99
N ILE A 434 -31.45 -12.28 -33.67
CA ILE A 434 -30.39 -11.69 -32.83
C ILE A 434 -29.66 -12.79 -32.05
N ASN A 435 -30.39 -13.72 -31.43
CA ASN A 435 -29.85 -14.88 -30.72
C ASN A 435 -30.34 -16.20 -31.36
N PRO A 436 -29.72 -16.66 -32.47
CA PRO A 436 -30.18 -17.84 -33.20
C PRO A 436 -30.11 -19.14 -32.40
N TYR A 437 -29.36 -19.17 -31.29
CA TYR A 437 -29.16 -20.33 -30.43
C TYR A 437 -30.00 -20.30 -29.14
N GLY A 438 -30.82 -19.26 -28.92
CA GLY A 438 -31.68 -19.15 -27.74
C GLY A 438 -30.98 -18.69 -26.45
N PHE A 439 -29.66 -18.48 -26.47
CA PHE A 439 -28.86 -17.95 -25.35
C PHE A 439 -27.84 -16.91 -25.84
N VAL A 440 -27.32 -16.10 -24.91
CA VAL A 440 -26.16 -15.22 -25.10
C VAL A 440 -24.95 -15.85 -24.44
N GLU A 441 -23.86 -15.99 -25.18
CA GLU A 441 -22.57 -16.33 -24.61
C GLU A 441 -21.85 -15.04 -24.15
N VAL A 442 -21.56 -14.97 -22.86
CA VAL A 442 -20.79 -13.91 -22.22
C VAL A 442 -19.36 -14.39 -22.09
N SER A 443 -18.49 -13.98 -22.99
CA SER A 443 -17.05 -14.18 -22.84
C SER A 443 -16.52 -13.31 -21.70
N LEU A 444 -15.68 -13.90 -20.85
CA LEU A 444 -15.03 -13.16 -19.77
C LEU A 444 -13.69 -12.60 -20.28
N ASP A 445 -13.48 -11.29 -20.14
CA ASP A 445 -12.22 -10.63 -20.48
C ASP A 445 -11.08 -11.06 -19.55
N LYS A 446 -11.46 -11.53 -18.35
CA LYS A 446 -10.59 -12.15 -17.36
C LYS A 446 -11.21 -13.48 -16.96
N ASN A 447 -10.44 -14.56 -17.00
CA ASN A 447 -10.93 -15.85 -16.53
C ASN A 447 -11.31 -15.75 -15.05
N LEU A 448 -12.45 -16.34 -14.68
CA LEU A 448 -12.74 -16.63 -13.29
C LEU A 448 -11.95 -17.88 -12.89
N THR A 449 -10.78 -17.66 -12.29
CA THR A 449 -9.91 -18.73 -11.79
C THR A 449 -10.31 -19.10 -10.37
N ILE A 450 -10.54 -20.39 -10.13
CA ILE A 450 -10.87 -20.96 -8.82
C ILE A 450 -10.13 -22.28 -8.61
N GLY A 451 -9.72 -22.56 -7.38
CA GLY A 451 -9.04 -23.79 -7.00
C GLY A 451 -7.52 -23.66 -6.95
N SER A 452 -6.87 -24.77 -6.59
CA SER A 452 -5.44 -24.83 -6.30
C SER A 452 -4.68 -25.76 -7.25
N GLU A 453 -3.46 -25.35 -7.63
CA GLU A 453 -2.54 -26.19 -8.42
C GLU A 453 -1.90 -27.30 -7.58
N THR A 454 -1.93 -27.16 -6.25
CA THR A 454 -1.39 -28.13 -5.30
C THR A 454 -2.50 -28.72 -4.46
N GLU A 455 -2.36 -29.99 -4.11
CA GLU A 455 -3.24 -30.70 -3.15
C GLU A 455 -3.39 -29.91 -1.85
N THR A 456 -4.63 -29.65 -1.42
CA THR A 456 -4.95 -29.04 -0.14
C THR A 456 -5.92 -29.93 0.65
N PRO A 457 -5.82 -30.03 1.98
CA PRO A 457 -6.76 -30.84 2.77
C PRO A 457 -8.22 -30.40 2.67
N GLU A 458 -8.43 -29.13 2.30
CA GLU A 458 -9.74 -28.47 2.28
C GLU A 458 -10.51 -28.66 0.97
N GLY A 459 -9.86 -29.15 -0.11
CA GLY A 459 -10.51 -29.63 -1.35
C GLY A 459 -11.20 -28.56 -2.20
N GLU A 460 -11.92 -27.64 -1.59
CA GLU A 460 -12.92 -26.81 -2.25
C GLU A 460 -12.62 -25.31 -2.09
N GLU A 461 -12.18 -24.65 -3.17
CA GLU A 461 -12.17 -23.18 -3.22
C GLU A 461 -13.46 -22.71 -3.92
N SER A 462 -14.15 -21.74 -3.30
CA SER A 462 -15.34 -21.12 -3.87
C SER A 462 -15.09 -19.64 -4.20
N LYS A 463 -15.71 -19.15 -5.28
CA LYS A 463 -15.89 -17.72 -5.54
C LYS A 463 -17.34 -17.38 -5.86
N TYR A 464 -17.75 -16.18 -5.47
CA TYR A 464 -19.05 -15.64 -5.78
C TYR A 464 -18.96 -14.75 -7.02
N ILE A 465 -19.98 -14.83 -7.87
CA ILE A 465 -20.19 -13.87 -8.94
C ILE A 465 -21.59 -13.29 -8.88
N ILE A 466 -21.73 -12.04 -9.30
CA ILE A 466 -23.01 -11.39 -9.55
C ILE A 466 -23.22 -11.27 -11.06
N ILE A 467 -24.39 -11.71 -11.51
CA ILE A 467 -24.89 -11.42 -12.86
C ILE A 467 -25.80 -10.21 -12.73
N ALA A 468 -25.44 -9.14 -13.44
CA ALA A 468 -26.19 -7.91 -13.57
C ALA A 468 -26.59 -7.63 -15.02
N VAL A 469 -27.45 -6.64 -15.24
CA VAL A 469 -27.89 -6.24 -16.58
C VAL A 469 -27.90 -4.73 -16.77
N ASN A 470 -27.52 -4.29 -17.97
CA ASN A 470 -27.67 -2.92 -18.42
C ASN A 470 -28.85 -2.84 -19.38
N THR A 471 -29.86 -2.00 -19.11
CA THR A 471 -31.01 -1.77 -20.00
C THR A 471 -30.83 -0.44 -20.77
N SER A 472 -31.37 -0.31 -21.99
CA SER A 472 -31.26 0.90 -22.83
C SER A 472 -32.52 1.26 -23.65
N ALA A 473 -33.68 0.71 -23.28
CA ALA A 473 -34.94 1.01 -23.95
C ALA A 473 -36.15 0.90 -23.01
N ASP A 474 -37.27 1.48 -23.47
CA ASP A 474 -38.62 1.27 -22.95
C ASP A 474 -39.01 -0.21 -23.07
N ALA A 475 -38.50 -1.04 -22.16
CA ALA A 475 -38.86 -2.44 -22.10
C ALA A 475 -40.37 -2.56 -21.85
N ALA A 476 -41.12 -2.97 -22.88
CA ALA A 476 -42.56 -3.20 -22.79
C ALA A 476 -42.90 -4.39 -21.87
N SER A 477 -41.93 -5.26 -21.59
CA SER A 477 -42.03 -6.36 -20.63
C SER A 477 -41.89 -5.85 -19.20
N LYS A 478 -42.87 -6.15 -18.34
CA LYS A 478 -42.85 -5.76 -16.92
C LYS A 478 -41.86 -6.54 -16.05
N LYS A 479 -40.98 -7.37 -16.63
CA LYS A 479 -40.01 -8.23 -15.92
C LYS A 479 -38.76 -8.50 -16.77
N ILE A 480 -37.59 -8.55 -16.15
CA ILE A 480 -36.39 -9.23 -16.66
C ILE A 480 -36.32 -10.58 -15.97
N GLU A 481 -36.26 -11.66 -16.76
CA GLU A 481 -36.23 -13.04 -16.27
C GLU A 481 -35.03 -13.75 -16.90
N ILE A 482 -33.94 -13.91 -16.14
CA ILE A 482 -32.75 -14.64 -16.59
C ILE A 482 -32.87 -16.07 -16.08
N GLU A 483 -32.83 -17.01 -17.01
CA GLU A 483 -32.82 -18.42 -16.73
C GLU A 483 -31.39 -18.94 -16.83
N ILE A 484 -30.94 -19.59 -15.75
CA ILE A 484 -29.63 -20.23 -15.68
C ILE A 484 -29.88 -21.73 -15.86
N ASN A 485 -29.99 -22.18 -17.12
CA ASN A 485 -30.44 -23.53 -17.49
C ASN A 485 -29.34 -24.55 -17.81
N TRP A 486 -29.34 -25.71 -17.16
CA TRP A 486 -28.77 -26.93 -17.74
C TRP A 486 -29.66 -27.38 -18.91
N THR A 487 -29.15 -27.39 -20.14
CA THR A 487 -29.94 -27.72 -21.35
C THR A 487 -30.17 -29.21 -21.57
N GLY A 488 -29.79 -30.05 -20.60
CA GLY A 488 -29.83 -31.51 -20.70
C GLY A 488 -28.69 -32.11 -21.55
N THR A 489 -27.88 -31.31 -22.24
CA THR A 489 -26.68 -31.77 -22.98
C THR A 489 -25.43 -30.91 -22.81
N GLU A 490 -25.53 -29.64 -22.41
CA GLU A 490 -24.37 -28.75 -22.20
C GLU A 490 -24.55 -27.84 -20.97
N TYR A 491 -23.44 -27.50 -20.32
CA TYR A 491 -23.39 -26.60 -19.17
C TYR A 491 -23.33 -25.13 -19.58
N ASN A 492 -23.78 -24.26 -18.67
CA ASN A 492 -23.85 -22.80 -18.88
C ASN A 492 -22.51 -22.08 -18.74
N TYR A 493 -21.40 -22.80 -18.75
CA TYR A 493 -20.10 -22.20 -18.66
C TYR A 493 -19.08 -23.12 -19.32
N THR A 494 -18.07 -22.51 -19.92
CA THR A 494 -16.90 -23.24 -20.40
C THR A 494 -15.79 -23.09 -19.37
N CYS A 495 -15.31 -24.22 -18.85
CA CYS A 495 -14.19 -24.26 -17.91
C CYS A 495 -13.05 -25.12 -18.45
N TYR A 496 -11.82 -24.74 -18.12
CA TYR A 496 -10.61 -25.49 -18.45
C TYR A 496 -9.80 -25.76 -17.18
N ASP A 497 -9.37 -27.00 -17.01
CA ASP A 497 -8.40 -27.37 -16.00
C ASP A 497 -7.05 -26.71 -16.31
N VAL A 498 -6.51 -25.97 -15.34
CA VAL A 498 -5.26 -25.22 -15.50
C VAL A 498 -4.05 -26.14 -15.60
N ILE A 499 -4.08 -27.32 -14.97
CA ILE A 499 -2.96 -28.25 -14.91
C ILE A 499 -2.93 -29.12 -16.17
N THR A 500 -4.06 -29.72 -16.53
CA THR A 500 -4.13 -30.67 -17.65
C THR A 500 -4.42 -30.00 -18.99
N GLY A 501 -4.95 -28.78 -18.98
CA GLY A 501 -5.42 -28.05 -20.18
C GLY A 501 -6.65 -28.66 -20.83
N GLN A 502 -7.25 -29.69 -20.22
CA GLN A 502 -8.49 -30.29 -20.70
C GLN A 502 -9.69 -29.43 -20.31
N GLU A 503 -10.79 -29.57 -21.05
CA GLU A 503 -12.08 -29.01 -20.61
C GLU A 503 -12.42 -29.62 -19.25
N GLY A 504 -12.70 -28.76 -18.27
CA GLY A 504 -13.00 -29.18 -16.92
C GLY A 504 -14.31 -29.97 -16.89
N LEU A 505 -14.41 -30.92 -15.96
CA LEU A 505 -15.62 -31.70 -15.79
C LEU A 505 -16.60 -30.95 -14.89
N HIS A 506 -17.87 -31.24 -15.07
CA HIS A 506 -18.94 -30.54 -14.38
C HIS A 506 -19.63 -31.46 -13.37
N ASP A 507 -20.06 -30.92 -12.24
CA ASP A 507 -20.81 -31.68 -11.24
C ASP A 507 -22.32 -31.70 -11.53
N GLU A 508 -22.86 -32.88 -11.89
CA GLU A 508 -24.27 -33.10 -12.20
C GLU A 508 -25.18 -33.16 -10.96
N THR A 509 -24.60 -33.26 -9.76
CA THR A 509 -25.34 -33.71 -8.57
C THR A 509 -26.21 -32.63 -7.90
N GLN A 510 -25.96 -31.33 -8.13
CA GLN A 510 -26.52 -30.26 -7.28
C GLN A 510 -27.29 -29.14 -8.01
N PHE A 511 -27.18 -28.98 -9.33
CA PHE A 511 -27.87 -27.89 -10.06
C PHE A 511 -28.90 -28.42 -11.07
N THR A 512 -29.93 -29.09 -10.55
CA THR A 512 -31.08 -29.61 -11.33
C THR A 512 -32.34 -28.78 -11.09
N SER A 513 -32.33 -27.50 -11.43
CA SER A 513 -33.58 -26.74 -11.61
C SER A 513 -33.36 -25.46 -12.39
N ASN A 514 -34.22 -25.22 -13.40
CA ASN A 514 -34.38 -23.95 -14.09
C ASN A 514 -34.59 -22.81 -13.07
N TYR A 515 -33.51 -22.18 -12.61
CA TYR A 515 -33.61 -21.02 -11.74
C TYR A 515 -33.86 -19.79 -12.60
N VAL A 516 -34.98 -19.13 -12.35
CA VAL A 516 -35.37 -17.90 -13.03
C VAL A 516 -35.22 -16.76 -12.03
N ALA A 517 -34.17 -15.98 -12.22
CA ALA A 517 -33.99 -14.73 -11.49
C ALA A 517 -34.91 -13.67 -12.11
N THR A 518 -35.74 -13.00 -11.30
CA THR A 518 -36.73 -12.03 -11.80
C THR A 518 -36.57 -10.66 -11.16
N THR A 519 -36.56 -9.60 -11.97
CA THR A 519 -36.76 -8.22 -11.49
C THR A 519 -37.89 -7.55 -12.28
N ASP A 520 -38.81 -6.85 -11.60
CA ASP A 520 -40.00 -6.22 -12.20
C ASP A 520 -39.66 -4.82 -12.75
N ILE A 521 -40.25 -4.40 -13.88
CA ILE A 521 -40.06 -3.04 -14.46
C ILE A 521 -41.25 -2.12 -14.13
N VAL A 522 -40.99 -0.90 -13.62
CA VAL A 522 -41.99 0.11 -13.22
C VAL A 522 -41.91 1.41 -14.04
N ASP A 523 -43.07 2.06 -14.31
CA ASP A 523 -43.17 3.29 -15.13
C ASP A 523 -42.84 4.57 -14.33
N GLU A 524 -41.80 5.31 -14.76
CA GLU A 524 -41.49 6.74 -14.49
C GLU A 524 -41.27 7.25 -13.04
N ASP A 525 -40.39 6.60 -12.27
CA ASP A 525 -39.80 7.16 -11.04
C ASP A 525 -38.27 7.17 -11.18
N SER A 526 -37.63 8.35 -11.26
CA SER A 526 -36.17 8.44 -11.25
C SER A 526 -35.68 9.69 -10.50
N ALA A 527 -34.77 9.49 -9.56
CA ALA A 527 -33.98 10.57 -8.97
C ALA A 527 -32.78 10.88 -9.87
N LEU A 528 -32.50 12.15 -10.10
CA LEU A 528 -31.24 12.60 -10.70
C LEU A 528 -30.29 12.98 -9.57
N ILE A 529 -29.07 12.44 -9.60
CA ILE A 529 -28.03 12.79 -8.62
C ILE A 529 -26.81 13.33 -9.33
N ASP A 530 -26.34 14.47 -8.85
CA ASP A 530 -25.15 15.16 -9.35
C ASP A 530 -24.34 15.72 -8.17
N ILE A 531 -23.11 16.16 -8.43
CA ILE A 531 -22.33 16.94 -7.46
C ILE A 531 -23.06 18.25 -7.15
N GLY A 532 -23.02 18.64 -5.88
CA GLY A 532 -23.57 19.91 -5.40
C GLY A 532 -22.86 21.14 -5.99
N PRO A 533 -23.44 22.34 -5.86
CA PRO A 533 -22.88 23.55 -6.45
C PRO A 533 -21.54 24.01 -5.82
N ASN A 534 -21.27 23.65 -4.58
CA ASN A 534 -20.08 24.05 -3.81
C ASN A 534 -19.47 22.81 -3.12
N PRO A 535 -18.81 21.91 -3.88
CA PRO A 535 -18.18 20.74 -3.29
C PRO A 535 -17.06 21.16 -2.31
N PRO A 536 -17.02 20.59 -1.10
CA PRO A 536 -15.99 20.89 -0.11
C PRO A 536 -14.58 20.65 -0.66
N SER A 537 -13.69 21.64 -0.54
CA SER A 537 -12.33 21.57 -1.07
C SER A 537 -11.36 22.42 -0.25
N GLY A 538 -10.05 22.16 -0.38
CA GLY A 538 -9.02 23.03 0.19
C GLY A 538 -8.38 22.45 1.45
N ALA A 539 -8.18 23.30 2.46
CA ALA A 539 -7.44 22.95 3.67
C ALA A 539 -8.38 22.53 4.80
N VAL A 540 -7.97 21.50 5.54
CA VAL A 540 -8.57 21.11 6.83
C VAL A 540 -7.44 21.02 7.86
N ASN A 541 -7.70 21.37 9.11
CA ASN A 541 -6.65 21.28 10.14
C ASN A 541 -6.22 19.82 10.33
N ALA A 542 -4.93 19.56 10.50
CA ALA A 542 -4.48 18.24 10.97
C ALA A 542 -4.98 17.96 12.40
N GLY A 543 -5.23 16.70 12.71
CA GLY A 543 -5.74 16.23 14.01
C GLY A 543 -7.26 16.19 14.09
N GLU A 544 -7.81 16.37 15.29
CA GLU A 544 -9.23 16.21 15.57
C GLU A 544 -10.07 17.38 15.03
N ASN A 545 -11.00 17.08 14.14
CA ASN A 545 -11.99 18.04 13.62
C ASN A 545 -13.39 17.42 13.68
N THR A 546 -14.40 18.26 13.78
CA THR A 546 -15.81 17.85 13.75
C THR A 546 -16.54 18.48 12.57
N PHE A 547 -17.48 17.73 11.98
CA PHE A 547 -18.32 18.18 10.87
C PHE A 547 -17.54 18.68 9.64
N VAL A 548 -16.43 18.03 9.30
CA VAL A 548 -15.68 18.33 8.06
C VAL A 548 -16.48 17.84 6.87
N GLY A 549 -17.06 18.74 6.09
CA GLY A 549 -17.75 18.40 4.84
C GLY A 549 -16.77 17.76 3.84
N VAL A 550 -17.15 16.63 3.22
CA VAL A 550 -16.26 15.87 2.31
C VAL A 550 -16.85 15.59 0.94
N LEU A 551 -18.18 15.65 0.80
CA LEU A 551 -18.87 15.46 -0.48
C LEU A 551 -20.24 16.13 -0.42
N GLN A 552 -20.53 17.02 -1.36
CA GLN A 552 -21.84 17.64 -1.50
C GLN A 552 -22.54 17.09 -2.74
N LEU A 553 -23.81 16.69 -2.61
CA LEU A 553 -24.61 16.06 -3.66
C LEU A 553 -25.97 16.75 -3.80
N ASN A 554 -26.45 16.90 -5.02
CA ASN A 554 -27.82 17.28 -5.31
C ASN A 554 -28.64 16.05 -5.66
N ILE A 555 -29.75 15.81 -4.95
CA ILE A 555 -30.75 14.79 -5.31
C ILE A 555 -32.01 15.50 -5.78
N THR A 556 -32.31 15.38 -7.08
CA THR A 556 -33.47 15.98 -7.72
C THR A 556 -34.53 14.91 -8.00
N ASN A 557 -35.73 15.10 -7.46
CA ASN A 557 -36.90 14.34 -7.90
C ASN A 557 -37.38 14.93 -9.22
N ASN A 558 -36.97 14.32 -10.34
CA ASN A 558 -37.28 14.80 -11.68
C ASN A 558 -38.74 14.53 -12.11
N MET A 559 -39.58 14.02 -11.22
CA MET A 559 -41.01 13.87 -11.49
C MET A 559 -41.72 15.23 -11.52
N THR A 560 -42.48 15.50 -12.58
CA THR A 560 -43.32 16.70 -12.69
C THR A 560 -44.80 16.36 -12.51
N GLY A 561 -45.60 17.22 -11.85
CA GLY A 561 -47.05 17.07 -11.73
C GLY A 561 -47.52 16.50 -10.39
N LEU A 562 -48.68 15.81 -10.35
CA LEU A 562 -49.29 15.20 -9.15
C LEU A 562 -48.68 13.83 -8.76
N LYS A 563 -47.39 13.64 -9.03
CA LYS A 563 -46.67 12.37 -8.78
C LYS A 563 -46.21 12.27 -7.31
N PRO A 564 -45.97 11.05 -6.78
CA PRO A 564 -45.58 10.85 -5.38
C PRO A 564 -44.22 11.51 -5.06
N SER A 565 -43.98 11.80 -3.79
CA SER A 565 -42.63 12.11 -3.29
C SER A 565 -41.74 10.88 -3.35
N LEU A 566 -40.43 11.12 -3.41
CA LEU A 566 -39.41 10.10 -3.19
C LEU A 566 -38.95 10.15 -1.74
N GLU A 567 -38.49 9.02 -1.22
CA GLU A 567 -37.95 8.84 0.11
C GLU A 567 -36.56 8.24 -0.03
N LEU A 568 -35.53 9.03 0.28
CA LEU A 568 -34.17 8.52 0.41
C LEU A 568 -34.07 7.73 1.72
N ARG A 569 -33.59 6.49 1.65
CA ARG A 569 -33.47 5.56 2.78
C ARG A 569 -32.04 5.19 3.11
N ALA A 570 -31.17 5.05 2.12
CA ALA A 570 -29.76 4.77 2.36
C ALA A 570 -28.86 5.33 1.26
N ILE A 571 -27.62 5.66 1.63
CA ILE A 571 -26.55 6.01 0.68
C ILE A 571 -25.28 5.26 1.04
N THR A 572 -24.64 4.66 0.03
CA THR A 572 -23.30 4.07 0.12
C THR A 572 -22.27 5.04 -0.42
N ILE A 573 -21.26 5.36 0.39
CA ILE A 573 -20.15 6.26 0.04
C ILE A 573 -18.83 5.52 0.18
N ALA A 574 -17.88 5.80 -0.71
CA ALA A 574 -16.53 5.25 -0.67
C ALA A 574 -15.49 6.35 -0.49
N ALA A 575 -14.36 5.99 0.12
CA ALA A 575 -13.22 6.87 0.27
C ALA A 575 -12.11 6.53 -0.73
N ASN A 576 -11.37 7.52 -1.18
CA ASN A 576 -10.22 7.37 -2.09
C ASN A 576 -9.13 8.43 -1.83
N GLY A 577 -9.06 8.92 -0.60
CA GLY A 577 -8.03 9.84 -0.16
C GLY A 577 -6.72 9.14 0.21
N THR A 578 -5.80 9.88 0.81
CA THR A 578 -4.59 9.29 1.42
C THR A 578 -4.70 9.11 2.93
N ALA A 579 -5.71 9.71 3.56
CA ALA A 579 -6.05 9.40 4.95
C ALA A 579 -6.48 7.93 5.05
N ASN A 580 -6.18 7.29 6.18
CA ASN A 580 -6.64 5.96 6.51
C ASN A 580 -7.95 6.03 7.30
N GLU A 581 -9.07 5.70 6.65
CA GLU A 581 -10.39 5.91 7.27
C GLU A 581 -10.64 5.07 8.52
N THR A 582 -9.90 3.98 8.73
CA THR A 582 -10.02 3.14 9.94
C THR A 582 -9.43 3.79 11.19
N THR A 583 -8.44 4.68 11.03
CA THR A 583 -7.72 5.33 12.13
C THR A 583 -7.97 6.82 12.21
N ASP A 584 -8.24 7.46 11.07
CA ASP A 584 -8.25 8.91 10.93
C ASP A 584 -9.69 9.44 10.95
N ILE A 585 -10.69 8.59 10.69
CA ILE A 585 -12.12 8.95 10.75
C ILE A 585 -12.78 8.28 11.96
N SER A 586 -13.34 9.11 12.86
CA SER A 586 -14.10 8.64 14.03
C SER A 586 -15.59 8.58 13.79
N ALA A 587 -16.13 9.38 12.86
CA ALA A 587 -17.54 9.38 12.53
C ALA A 587 -17.81 9.82 11.08
N LEU A 588 -18.93 9.36 10.52
CA LEU A 588 -19.48 9.79 9.24
C LEU A 588 -20.98 10.04 9.42
N GLY A 589 -21.48 11.12 8.84
CA GLY A 589 -22.92 11.41 8.81
C GLY A 589 -23.32 12.25 7.61
N LEU A 590 -24.59 12.65 7.60
CA LEU A 590 -25.23 13.35 6.49
C LEU A 590 -25.98 14.59 6.98
N ILE A 591 -25.90 15.69 6.24
CA ILE A 591 -26.57 16.95 6.51
C ILE A 591 -27.43 17.33 5.29
N GLU A 592 -28.65 17.83 5.51
CA GLU A 592 -29.38 18.63 4.51
C GLU A 592 -28.83 20.05 4.57
N ASP A 593 -28.01 20.38 3.58
CA ASP A 593 -27.33 21.67 3.40
C ASP A 593 -28.31 22.63 2.69
N LYS A 594 -28.84 23.59 3.44
CA LYS A 594 -29.97 24.42 3.00
C LYS A 594 -29.55 25.70 2.31
N ASP A 595 -28.40 26.26 2.68
CA ASP A 595 -27.83 27.43 2.02
C ASP A 595 -26.87 27.06 0.88
N MET A 596 -26.58 25.77 0.73
CA MET A 596 -25.79 25.15 -0.33
C MET A 596 -24.32 25.56 -0.30
N ASP A 597 -23.81 26.01 0.85
CA ASP A 597 -22.46 26.57 0.95
C ASP A 597 -21.36 25.51 1.06
N GLY A 598 -21.72 24.24 1.28
CA GLY A 598 -20.77 23.12 1.40
C GLY A 598 -20.11 23.02 2.78
N GLU A 599 -20.52 23.85 3.74
CA GLU A 599 -20.12 23.80 5.14
C GLU A 599 -21.33 23.39 6.02
N TYR A 600 -21.06 23.04 7.28
CA TYR A 600 -22.15 22.86 8.24
C TYR A 600 -22.40 24.17 8.98
N SER A 601 -23.55 24.78 8.71
CA SER A 601 -23.87 26.17 9.02
C SER A 601 -25.16 26.30 9.87
N THR A 602 -25.40 27.52 10.42
CA THR A 602 -26.62 27.81 11.19
C THR A 602 -27.83 27.90 10.27
N GLY A 603 -28.56 26.80 10.13
CA GLY A 603 -29.72 26.71 9.25
C GLY A 603 -29.90 25.30 8.68
N ASP A 604 -28.81 24.56 8.62
CA ASP A 604 -28.76 23.19 8.12
C ASP A 604 -29.40 22.18 9.08
N VAL A 605 -29.72 21.01 8.53
CA VAL A 605 -30.36 19.94 9.29
C VAL A 605 -29.48 18.69 9.25
N LEU A 606 -28.96 18.33 10.41
CA LEU A 606 -28.28 17.05 10.60
C LEU A 606 -29.28 15.89 10.45
N LEU A 607 -29.00 14.98 9.53
CA LEU A 607 -29.81 13.79 9.24
C LEU A 607 -29.21 12.59 9.98
N GLU A 608 -30.02 11.85 10.74
CA GLU A 608 -29.60 10.59 11.38
C GLU A 608 -29.65 9.42 10.39
N PRO A 609 -28.73 8.44 10.49
CA PRO A 609 -27.78 8.21 11.59
C PRO A 609 -26.38 8.80 11.36
N ILE A 610 -25.66 8.97 12.46
CA ILE A 610 -24.20 9.19 12.49
C ILE A 610 -23.56 7.84 12.85
N LEU A 611 -22.67 7.35 12.01
CA LEU A 611 -21.94 6.10 12.24
C LEU A 611 -20.64 6.40 12.97
N SER A 612 -20.41 5.73 14.10
CA SER A 612 -19.12 5.76 14.82
C SER A 612 -18.19 4.69 14.27
N GLN A 613 -16.94 5.04 13.96
CA GLN A 613 -15.97 4.18 13.28
C GLN A 613 -16.55 3.50 12.03
N PRO A 614 -16.91 4.30 11.01
CA PRO A 614 -17.73 3.85 9.90
C PRO A 614 -17.04 2.88 8.93
N PHE A 615 -15.71 2.83 8.90
CA PHE A 615 -14.95 2.05 7.91
C PHE A 615 -14.24 0.87 8.58
N GLU A 616 -14.40 -0.33 8.00
CA GLU A 616 -13.71 -1.54 8.44
C GLU A 616 -12.31 -1.68 7.84
N GLU A 617 -12.06 -1.00 6.71
CA GLU A 617 -10.80 -1.01 5.97
C GLU A 617 -10.50 0.35 5.32
N ASN A 618 -9.22 0.59 5.01
CA ASN A 618 -8.74 1.79 4.32
C ASN A 618 -9.16 1.77 2.84
N ASN A 619 -9.63 2.90 2.30
CA ASN A 619 -10.31 3.02 1.00
C ASN A 619 -11.58 2.15 0.91
N GLY A 620 -12.19 1.85 2.06
CA GLY A 620 -13.44 1.11 2.15
C GLY A 620 -14.66 1.92 1.71
N ASN A 621 -15.81 1.27 1.78
CA ASN A 621 -17.12 1.90 1.58
C ASN A 621 -18.02 1.65 2.79
N VAL A 622 -19.01 2.51 2.96
CA VAL A 622 -19.95 2.42 4.08
C VAL A 622 -21.34 2.87 3.64
N THR A 623 -22.37 2.16 4.11
CA THR A 623 -23.78 2.47 3.84
C THR A 623 -24.43 3.16 5.02
N LEU A 624 -24.80 4.43 4.84
CA LEU A 624 -25.59 5.22 5.77
C LEU A 624 -27.08 4.95 5.56
N THR A 625 -27.72 4.22 6.48
CA THR A 625 -29.17 3.95 6.42
C THR A 625 -29.95 4.91 7.30
N LEU A 626 -30.70 5.84 6.71
CA LEU A 626 -31.50 6.85 7.40
C LEU A 626 -32.59 6.21 8.27
N THR A 627 -32.61 6.56 9.57
CA THR A 627 -33.63 6.07 10.51
C THR A 627 -35.00 6.63 10.19
N THR A 628 -35.03 7.86 9.68
CA THR A 628 -36.21 8.51 9.10
C THR A 628 -35.90 8.82 7.64
N PRO A 629 -36.63 8.23 6.68
CA PRO A 629 -36.40 8.51 5.26
C PRO A 629 -36.55 10.00 4.94
N LEU A 630 -35.65 10.53 4.11
CA LEU A 630 -35.71 11.94 3.67
C LEU A 630 -36.66 12.09 2.49
N GLU A 631 -37.74 12.85 2.69
CA GLU A 631 -38.74 13.12 1.66
C GLU A 631 -38.25 14.18 0.64
N ILE A 632 -38.37 13.86 -0.65
CA ILE A 632 -38.06 14.71 -1.79
C ILE A 632 -39.32 14.86 -2.64
N SER A 633 -40.01 15.99 -2.49
CA SER A 633 -41.24 16.28 -3.23
C SER A 633 -41.00 16.34 -4.75
N ALA A 634 -42.02 16.04 -5.55
CA ALA A 634 -41.95 16.10 -7.02
C ALA A 634 -41.45 17.47 -7.53
N GLY A 635 -40.43 17.46 -8.38
CA GLY A 635 -39.79 18.64 -8.95
C GLY A 635 -38.84 19.39 -8.00
N ALA A 636 -38.65 18.91 -6.77
CA ALA A 636 -37.74 19.50 -5.80
C ALA A 636 -36.34 18.87 -5.87
N THR A 637 -35.34 19.65 -5.48
CA THR A 637 -33.96 19.22 -5.27
C THR A 637 -33.62 19.37 -3.79
N LYS A 638 -32.95 18.37 -3.22
CA LYS A 638 -32.32 18.43 -1.90
C LYS A 638 -30.81 18.42 -2.09
N THR A 639 -30.11 19.32 -1.41
CA THR A 639 -28.64 19.36 -1.37
C THR A 639 -28.19 18.71 -0.07
N LEU A 640 -27.32 17.72 -0.18
CA LEU A 640 -26.84 16.90 0.92
C LEU A 640 -25.34 17.05 1.05
N LEU A 641 -24.86 17.19 2.28
CA LEU A 641 -23.45 17.28 2.61
C LEU A 641 -23.07 16.08 3.49
N PHE A 642 -22.17 15.24 2.99
CA PHE A 642 -21.50 14.25 3.82
C PHE A 642 -20.45 14.94 4.66
N PHE A 643 -20.39 14.60 5.94
CA PHE A 643 -19.35 15.08 6.83
C PHE A 643 -18.66 13.93 7.54
N VAL A 644 -17.40 14.15 7.89
CA VAL A 644 -16.62 13.26 8.76
C VAL A 644 -16.11 14.00 9.99
N ASN A 645 -15.86 13.25 11.06
CA ASN A 645 -15.06 13.71 12.18
C ASN A 645 -13.68 13.04 12.11
N THR A 646 -12.61 13.83 12.08
CA THR A 646 -11.24 13.30 12.05
C THR A 646 -10.71 13.05 13.47
N THR A 647 -9.70 12.19 13.60
CA THR A 647 -9.01 11.89 14.87
C THR A 647 -7.67 12.61 14.95
N SER A 648 -6.99 12.49 16.09
CA SER A 648 -5.61 12.96 16.26
C SER A 648 -4.58 12.25 15.37
N ASN A 649 -4.96 11.18 14.66
CA ASN A 649 -4.10 10.49 13.69
C ASN A 649 -4.14 11.11 12.29
N PHE A 650 -5.07 12.03 12.01
CA PHE A 650 -5.12 12.72 10.72
C PHE A 650 -3.93 13.69 10.59
N GLU A 651 -2.90 13.27 9.87
CA GLU A 651 -1.58 13.91 9.83
C GLU A 651 -1.42 14.87 8.64
N LEU A 652 -0.42 15.76 8.72
CA LEU A 652 -0.11 16.73 7.67
C LEU A 652 0.09 16.04 6.31
N THR A 653 -0.39 16.67 5.23
CA THR A 653 -0.36 16.17 3.83
C THR A 653 -1.26 14.97 3.52
N GLU A 654 -1.90 14.37 4.53
CA GLU A 654 -3.00 13.45 4.26
C GLU A 654 -4.18 14.21 3.65
N ASN A 655 -4.95 13.53 2.80
CA ASN A 655 -6.15 14.11 2.24
C ASN A 655 -7.37 13.22 2.43
N LEU A 656 -8.49 13.89 2.65
CA LEU A 656 -9.84 13.34 2.64
C LEU A 656 -10.38 13.51 1.23
N ARG A 657 -10.81 12.41 0.64
CA ARG A 657 -11.51 12.42 -0.65
C ARG A 657 -12.50 11.28 -0.67
N PHE A 658 -13.73 11.61 -1.05
CA PHE A 658 -14.84 10.67 -1.05
C PHE A 658 -15.60 10.75 -2.36
N TYR A 659 -16.30 9.68 -2.70
CA TYR A 659 -17.01 9.57 -3.95
C TYR A 659 -18.18 8.59 -3.87
N ILE A 660 -19.16 8.81 -4.74
CA ILE A 660 -20.15 7.79 -5.08
C ILE A 660 -19.65 7.08 -6.33
N TRP A 661 -19.20 5.84 -6.17
CA TRP A 661 -18.54 5.09 -7.24
C TRP A 661 -19.51 4.69 -8.37
N ASN A 662 -20.78 4.40 -8.05
CA ASN A 662 -21.83 4.13 -9.02
C ASN A 662 -23.19 4.66 -8.51
N PRO A 663 -23.62 5.85 -8.94
CA PRO A 663 -24.86 6.45 -8.43
C PRO A 663 -26.11 5.62 -8.72
N SER A 664 -26.10 4.71 -9.70
CA SER A 664 -27.24 3.84 -10.01
C SER A 664 -27.59 2.81 -8.94
N ILE A 665 -26.65 2.48 -8.05
CA ILE A 665 -26.86 1.44 -7.02
C ILE A 665 -26.44 1.90 -5.62
N CYS A 666 -25.65 2.97 -5.49
CA CYS A 666 -25.24 3.51 -4.18
C CYS A 666 -26.37 4.20 -3.41
N PHE A 667 -27.57 4.31 -3.98
CA PHE A 667 -28.68 5.02 -3.36
C PHE A 667 -29.91 4.14 -3.29
N ASN A 668 -30.44 3.98 -2.08
CA ASN A 668 -31.73 3.37 -1.85
C ASN A 668 -32.78 4.48 -1.75
N ILE A 669 -33.44 4.78 -2.87
CA ILE A 669 -34.54 5.74 -2.96
C ILE A 669 -35.82 4.98 -3.31
N THR A 670 -36.89 5.22 -2.55
CA THR A 670 -38.19 4.59 -2.78
C THR A 670 -39.29 5.63 -2.98
N THR A 671 -40.37 5.30 -3.67
CA THR A 671 -41.64 6.04 -3.57
C THR A 671 -42.35 5.74 -2.24
N ASN A 672 -43.31 6.58 -1.83
CA ASN A 672 -44.05 6.39 -0.57
C ASN A 672 -44.84 5.06 -0.48
N ASP A 673 -45.07 4.36 -1.61
CA ASP A 673 -45.67 3.02 -1.63
C ASP A 673 -44.64 1.88 -1.50
N GLY A 674 -43.37 2.22 -1.25
CA GLY A 674 -42.27 1.29 -0.97
C GLY A 674 -41.64 0.66 -2.20
N LYS A 675 -41.90 1.19 -3.41
CA LYS A 675 -41.22 0.74 -4.64
C LYS A 675 -39.89 1.48 -4.79
N VAL A 676 -38.86 0.78 -5.27
CA VAL A 676 -37.53 1.35 -5.48
C VAL A 676 -37.50 2.16 -6.77
N SER A 677 -37.01 3.38 -6.69
CA SER A 677 -36.77 4.30 -7.80
C SER A 677 -35.25 4.38 -7.99
N VAL A 678 -34.72 3.83 -9.07
CA VAL A 678 -33.29 3.92 -9.39
C VAL A 678 -32.88 5.37 -9.68
N VAL A 679 -31.59 5.59 -9.46
CA VAL A 679 -30.96 6.85 -9.15
C VAL A 679 -29.87 7.12 -10.18
N ASN A 680 -30.12 7.99 -11.15
CA ASN A 680 -29.21 8.27 -12.27
C ASN A 680 -28.87 7.04 -13.17
N ARG A 681 -28.51 7.28 -14.43
CA ARG A 681 -28.35 6.25 -15.48
C ARG A 681 -26.89 6.10 -15.93
N THR A 682 -25.93 6.20 -15.00
CA THR A 682 -24.50 6.37 -15.33
C THR A 682 -23.55 5.74 -14.32
N GLU A 683 -22.51 5.05 -14.81
CA GLU A 683 -21.41 4.49 -14.01
C GLU A 683 -20.36 5.56 -13.67
N ILE A 684 -20.55 6.79 -14.16
CA ILE A 684 -19.62 7.87 -13.90
C ILE A 684 -19.72 8.20 -12.41
N ALA A 685 -18.63 7.90 -11.70
CA ALA A 685 -18.48 8.21 -10.30
C ALA A 685 -18.68 9.71 -10.04
N LEU A 686 -19.44 10.03 -9.00
CA LEU A 686 -19.58 11.38 -8.48
C LEU A 686 -18.47 11.59 -7.45
N VAL A 687 -17.37 12.21 -7.89
CA VAL A 687 -16.15 12.34 -7.09
C VAL A 687 -16.10 13.71 -6.43
N GLY A 688 -15.91 13.73 -5.11
CA GLY A 688 -15.66 14.95 -4.36
C GLY A 688 -14.26 15.52 -4.64
N GLU A 689 -14.12 16.80 -4.32
CA GLU A 689 -12.82 17.47 -4.31
C GLU A 689 -11.96 16.95 -3.14
N SER A 690 -10.68 17.29 -3.17
CA SER A 690 -9.73 16.87 -2.13
C SER A 690 -9.59 17.92 -1.04
N LEU A 691 -9.72 17.50 0.21
CA LEU A 691 -9.41 18.30 1.40
C LEU A 691 -8.11 17.79 2.01
N THR A 692 -7.11 18.65 2.12
CA THR A 692 -5.77 18.26 2.59
C THR A 692 -5.48 18.80 3.97
N ALA A 693 -4.90 17.97 4.83
CA ALA A 693 -4.46 18.33 6.16
C ALA A 693 -3.40 19.44 6.11
N SER A 694 -3.62 20.47 6.91
CA SER A 694 -2.81 21.69 7.02
C SER A 694 -2.55 22.06 8.49
N GLY A 695 -1.72 23.07 8.73
CA GLY A 695 -1.48 23.65 10.05
C GLY A 695 -2.70 24.35 10.64
N ILE A 696 -2.57 24.80 11.88
CA ILE A 696 -3.59 25.58 12.60
C ILE A 696 -3.03 26.98 12.84
N VAL A 697 -3.85 28.01 12.70
CA VAL A 697 -3.52 29.39 13.09
C VAL A 697 -4.68 30.02 13.84
N SER A 698 -4.38 30.88 14.82
CA SER A 698 -5.36 31.76 15.44
C SER A 698 -4.72 33.09 15.85
N ALA A 699 -5.45 34.18 15.74
CA ALA A 699 -4.98 35.50 16.13
C ALA A 699 -5.70 36.00 17.40
N THR A 700 -4.95 36.63 18.31
CA THR A 700 -5.50 37.22 19.54
C THR A 700 -4.87 38.58 19.86
N PHE A 701 -5.63 39.44 20.54
CA PHE A 701 -5.11 40.69 21.08
C PHE A 701 -4.34 40.40 22.37
N THR A 702 -3.12 40.91 22.51
CA THR A 702 -2.30 40.66 23.70
C THR A 702 -2.66 41.53 24.90
N GLY A 703 -3.55 42.52 24.71
CA GLY A 703 -3.78 43.57 25.70
C GLY A 703 -2.78 44.72 25.63
N LYS A 704 -1.74 44.61 24.80
CA LYS A 704 -0.67 45.61 24.64
C LYS A 704 -0.77 46.39 23.32
N PRO A 705 -0.23 47.62 23.27
CA PRO A 705 0.14 48.42 24.43
C PRO A 705 -1.09 48.73 25.30
N GLU A 706 -0.89 48.99 26.59
CA GLU A 706 -1.98 49.44 27.48
C GLU A 706 -2.61 50.72 26.92
N ALA A 707 -3.87 50.99 27.26
CA ALA A 707 -4.49 52.25 26.85
C ALA A 707 -3.74 53.45 27.46
N TYR A 708 -3.36 54.42 26.63
CA TYR A 708 -2.74 55.67 27.08
C TYR A 708 -3.29 56.88 26.33
N ASN A 709 -3.03 58.06 26.89
CA ASN A 709 -3.50 59.32 26.36
C ASN A 709 -2.49 59.92 25.38
N ILE A 710 -2.99 60.51 24.31
CA ILE A 710 -2.20 61.27 23.32
C ILE A 710 -2.61 62.74 23.36
N SER A 711 -1.76 63.61 22.82
CA SER A 711 -2.07 65.03 22.70
C SER A 711 -3.08 65.31 21.57
N SER A 712 -4.06 66.18 21.82
CA SER A 712 -4.90 66.78 20.76
C SER A 712 -4.22 67.93 20.03
N GLU A 713 -3.10 68.46 20.53
CA GLU A 713 -2.52 69.73 20.06
C GLU A 713 -1.30 69.56 19.13
N VAL A 714 -0.65 68.39 19.18
CA VAL A 714 0.53 68.06 18.38
C VAL A 714 0.35 66.76 17.61
N ASN A 715 0.83 66.73 16.37
CA ASN A 715 0.87 65.49 15.61
C ASN A 715 1.72 64.46 16.35
N SER A 716 1.22 63.24 16.45
CA SER A 716 1.93 62.13 17.06
C SER A 716 2.38 61.15 15.98
N THR A 717 3.57 60.60 16.08
CA THR A 717 4.17 59.71 15.08
C THR A 717 4.61 58.40 15.71
N LEU A 718 4.34 57.29 15.02
CA LEU A 718 4.66 55.92 15.44
C LEU A 718 4.12 55.56 16.84
N MET A 719 2.88 55.94 17.12
CA MET A 719 2.18 55.57 18.35
C MET A 719 1.76 54.10 18.29
N PRO A 720 2.23 53.22 19.19
CA PRO A 720 1.78 51.84 19.21
C PRO A 720 0.29 51.83 19.58
N LEU A 721 -0.49 51.12 18.78
CA LEU A 721 -1.95 51.06 18.89
C LEU A 721 -2.43 49.66 19.25
N MET A 722 -1.80 48.61 18.70
CA MET A 722 -2.25 47.23 18.85
C MET A 722 -1.11 46.24 18.64
N GLN A 723 -0.95 45.28 19.55
CA GLN A 723 -0.12 44.09 19.33
C GLN A 723 -1.03 42.85 19.18
N ILE A 724 -0.81 42.11 18.10
CA ILE A 724 -1.53 40.87 17.78
C ILE A 724 -0.57 39.70 17.98
N LYS A 725 -1.01 38.67 18.68
CA LYS A 725 -0.32 37.39 18.78
C LYS A 725 -0.97 36.41 17.82
N PHE A 726 -0.17 35.81 16.96
CA PHE A 726 -0.57 34.66 16.15
C PHE A 726 -0.06 33.40 16.84
N ASP A 727 -0.98 32.51 17.21
CA ASP A 727 -0.69 31.17 17.72
C ASP A 727 -0.82 30.16 16.57
N VAL A 728 0.18 29.28 16.42
CA VAL A 728 0.19 28.22 15.42
C VAL A 728 0.38 26.86 16.07
N GLY A 729 -0.26 25.85 15.49
CA GLY A 729 -0.10 24.46 15.94
C GLY A 729 1.33 23.93 15.73
N PRO A 730 1.68 22.78 16.36
CA PRO A 730 3.00 22.15 16.19
C PRO A 730 3.22 21.58 14.79
N THR A 731 2.17 21.47 13.98
CA THR A 731 2.13 20.70 12.72
C THR A 731 3.02 21.29 11.63
N GLU A 732 2.94 22.60 11.38
CA GLU A 732 3.77 23.27 10.37
C GLU A 732 3.92 24.77 10.66
N PRO A 733 5.03 25.41 10.24
CA PRO A 733 5.15 26.86 10.36
C PRO A 733 4.23 27.57 9.35
N VAL A 734 3.75 28.76 9.70
CA VAL A 734 2.71 29.50 8.96
C VAL A 734 3.23 30.88 8.57
N ASN A 735 2.93 31.31 7.36
CA ASN A 735 3.18 32.67 6.88
C ASN A 735 1.91 33.50 6.95
N ILE A 736 1.96 34.65 7.63
CA ILE A 736 0.94 35.70 7.52
C ILE A 736 1.42 36.71 6.48
N THR A 737 0.59 36.98 5.48
CA THR A 737 0.98 37.81 4.32
C THR A 737 0.33 39.18 4.31
N ASN A 738 -0.79 39.35 5.01
CA ASN A 738 -1.50 40.61 5.12
C ASN A 738 -2.43 40.60 6.33
N ILE A 739 -2.88 41.80 6.71
CA ILE A 739 -4.00 42.01 7.63
C ILE A 739 -4.92 43.10 7.08
N THR A 740 -6.17 43.08 7.50
CA THR A 740 -7.21 44.04 7.16
C THR A 740 -7.71 44.68 8.45
N LEU A 741 -7.61 46.00 8.52
CA LEU A 741 -8.00 46.77 9.69
C LEU A 741 -9.24 47.61 9.40
N ASN A 742 -10.15 47.66 10.36
CA ASN A 742 -11.31 48.53 10.39
C ASN A 742 -11.12 49.63 11.43
N TYR A 743 -11.35 50.88 11.03
CA TYR A 743 -11.35 52.02 11.93
C TYR A 743 -12.61 52.02 12.80
N THR A 744 -12.44 52.12 14.13
CA THR A 744 -13.52 52.08 15.12
C THR A 744 -13.50 53.26 16.10
N GLY A 745 -12.52 54.15 15.99
CA GLY A 745 -12.37 55.30 16.88
C GLY A 745 -13.52 56.31 16.75
N SER A 746 -13.68 57.16 17.77
CA SER A 746 -14.67 58.25 17.77
C SER A 746 -14.21 59.50 17.03
N ALA A 747 -12.89 59.65 16.77
CA ALA A 747 -12.35 60.71 15.92
C ALA A 747 -12.66 60.46 14.43
N ASN A 748 -12.35 61.42 13.56
CA ASN A 748 -12.43 61.19 12.11
C ASN A 748 -11.44 60.11 11.66
N ASN A 749 -11.77 59.29 10.67
CA ASN A 749 -10.91 58.18 10.23
C ASN A 749 -9.54 58.63 9.66
N TYR A 750 -9.45 59.86 9.12
CA TYR A 750 -8.21 60.49 8.68
C TYR A 750 -7.40 61.13 9.82
N SER A 751 -7.84 60.96 11.08
CA SER A 751 -6.99 61.18 12.26
C SER A 751 -5.79 60.26 12.26
N ILE A 752 -5.91 59.04 11.72
CA ILE A 752 -4.75 58.21 11.36
C ILE A 752 -4.26 58.63 9.97
N SER A 753 -3.08 59.24 9.92
CA SER A 753 -2.43 59.68 8.68
C SER A 753 -1.46 58.64 8.11
N ARG A 754 -0.98 57.70 8.93
CA ARG A 754 -0.08 56.61 8.52
C ARG A 754 -0.25 55.40 9.44
N ILE A 755 -0.16 54.19 8.90
CA ILE A 755 -0.01 52.93 9.64
C ILE A 755 1.34 52.31 9.27
N VAL A 756 2.05 51.80 10.27
CA VAL A 756 3.27 50.99 10.13
C VAL A 756 3.05 49.65 10.86
N ILE A 757 3.38 48.56 10.19
CA ILE A 757 3.29 47.20 10.73
C ILE A 757 4.70 46.65 10.90
N VAL A 758 5.00 46.09 12.07
CA VAL A 758 6.33 45.53 12.40
C VAL A 758 6.21 44.13 13.00
N ASN A 759 7.23 43.31 12.77
CA ASN A 759 7.41 42.02 13.43
C ASN A 759 8.05 42.27 14.80
N ASP A 760 7.22 42.21 15.84
CA ASP A 760 7.60 42.45 17.23
C ASP A 760 8.18 41.15 17.81
N THR A 761 9.50 41.01 17.78
CA THR A 761 10.15 39.70 17.94
C THR A 761 10.25 39.30 19.41
N ASP A 762 10.25 40.27 20.33
CA ASP A 762 10.34 40.02 21.77
C ASP A 762 9.00 40.17 22.52
N GLY A 763 7.96 40.66 21.86
CA GLY A 763 6.60 40.75 22.39
C GLY A 763 6.44 41.88 23.40
N ASP A 764 7.31 42.88 23.39
CA ASP A 764 7.28 43.98 24.36
C ASP A 764 6.32 45.13 23.98
N ALA A 765 5.79 45.11 22.75
CA ALA A 765 4.91 46.13 22.16
C ALA A 765 5.57 47.49 21.95
N GLN A 766 6.89 47.51 21.76
CA GLN A 766 7.68 48.61 21.25
C GLN A 766 8.26 48.25 19.88
N TRP A 767 8.76 49.25 19.15
CA TRP A 767 9.47 48.99 17.90
C TRP A 767 10.97 49.23 18.08
N ASP A 768 11.72 48.13 18.06
CA ASP A 768 13.17 48.13 18.08
C ASP A 768 13.73 48.22 16.66
N PHE A 769 13.91 49.46 16.17
CA PHE A 769 14.35 49.78 14.80
C PHE A 769 15.60 49.04 14.30
N GLU A 770 16.44 48.51 15.19
CA GLU A 770 17.68 47.82 14.83
C GLU A 770 17.52 46.30 14.68
N THR A 771 16.54 45.70 15.35
CA THR A 771 16.35 44.24 15.44
C THR A 771 15.04 43.78 14.82
N GLU A 772 14.07 44.66 14.66
CA GLU A 772 12.72 44.32 14.22
C GLU A 772 12.40 44.82 12.83
N ALA A 773 11.89 43.91 12.01
CA ALA A 773 11.59 44.18 10.62
C ALA A 773 10.24 44.89 10.46
N LYS A 774 10.24 45.96 9.65
CA LYS A 774 9.01 46.57 9.14
C LYS A 774 8.39 45.69 8.07
N LEU A 775 7.14 45.30 8.27
CA LEU A 775 6.36 44.44 7.37
C LEU A 775 5.50 45.24 6.38
N ASN A 776 4.96 46.40 6.78
CA ASN A 776 4.20 47.28 5.89
C ASN A 776 4.25 48.74 6.36
N GLU A 777 4.09 49.68 5.43
CA GLU A 777 3.84 51.09 5.71
C GLU A 777 2.83 51.66 4.71
N THR A 778 1.79 52.33 5.22
CA THR A 778 0.70 52.89 4.40
C THR A 778 0.37 54.30 4.85
N THR A 779 0.26 55.24 3.90
CA THR A 779 -0.16 56.63 4.16
C THR A 779 -1.64 56.81 3.82
N ASN A 780 -2.34 57.63 4.63
CA ASN A 780 -3.78 57.85 4.59
C ASN A 780 -4.57 56.53 4.45
N PRO A 781 -4.43 55.61 5.42
CA PRO A 781 -4.83 54.21 5.26
C PRO A 781 -6.34 54.01 5.03
N PHE A 782 -7.19 54.94 5.49
CA PHE A 782 -8.66 54.81 5.43
C PHE A 782 -9.33 55.72 4.39
N VAL A 783 -8.64 56.11 3.30
CA VAL A 783 -9.21 56.99 2.27
C VAL A 783 -10.32 56.26 1.50
N GLY A 784 -11.57 56.64 1.76
CA GLY A 784 -12.79 56.06 1.17
C GLY A 784 -13.91 55.94 2.20
N ASN A 785 -15.15 55.72 1.76
CA ASN A 785 -16.32 55.70 2.66
C ASN A 785 -16.45 54.42 3.52
N ASN A 786 -15.46 53.52 3.49
CA ASN A 786 -15.64 52.14 3.97
C ASN A 786 -14.91 51.84 5.30
N ASN A 787 -14.13 52.78 5.87
CA ASN A 787 -13.39 52.62 7.14
C ASN A 787 -12.55 51.33 7.24
N ARG A 788 -12.15 50.72 6.12
CA ARG A 788 -11.46 49.43 6.06
C ARG A 788 -10.24 49.55 5.16
N THR A 789 -9.13 48.94 5.56
CA THR A 789 -7.86 49.00 4.82
C THR A 789 -7.15 47.65 4.87
N LYS A 790 -6.69 47.13 3.71
CA LYS A 790 -5.92 45.88 3.60
C LYS A 790 -4.43 46.23 3.46
N LEU A 791 -3.61 45.73 4.37
CA LEU A 791 -2.18 46.01 4.49
C LEU A 791 -1.39 44.76 4.06
N LEU A 792 -0.87 44.78 2.82
CA LEU A 792 -0.06 43.70 2.26
C LEU A 792 1.38 43.80 2.75
N PHE A 793 1.95 42.72 3.27
CA PHE A 793 3.31 42.77 3.81
C PHE A 793 4.37 42.68 2.70
N THR A 794 5.45 43.46 2.83
CA THR A 794 6.62 43.40 1.93
C THR A 794 7.50 42.17 2.19
N GLY A 795 7.37 41.58 3.37
CA GLY A 795 7.88 40.25 3.73
C GLY A 795 6.90 39.59 4.70
N ASN A 796 6.73 38.28 4.62
CA ASN A 796 5.76 37.57 5.45
C ASN A 796 6.15 37.64 6.93
N LEU A 797 5.16 37.68 7.83
CA LEU A 797 5.38 37.29 9.21
C LEU A 797 5.39 35.76 9.26
N THR A 798 6.56 35.16 9.41
CA THR A 798 6.69 33.71 9.55
C THR A 798 6.61 33.32 11.02
N VAL A 799 5.59 32.55 11.37
CA VAL A 799 5.41 32.00 12.71
C VAL A 799 5.92 30.56 12.74
N SER A 800 6.90 30.30 13.60
CA SER A 800 7.50 28.97 13.74
C SER A 800 6.57 28.04 14.52
N ASN A 801 6.39 26.81 14.03
CA ASN A 801 5.70 25.75 14.77
C ASN A 801 6.50 25.21 15.96
N VAL A 802 7.79 25.56 16.08
CA VAL A 802 8.62 25.20 17.23
C VAL A 802 8.35 26.11 18.42
N THR A 803 8.25 27.42 18.18
CA THR A 803 7.86 28.38 19.22
C THR A 803 6.35 28.37 19.44
N GLY A 804 5.57 28.11 18.39
CA GLY A 804 4.12 28.03 18.40
C GLY A 804 3.44 29.41 18.37
N TYR A 805 4.19 30.50 18.34
CA TYR A 805 3.63 31.85 18.29
C TYR A 805 4.58 32.90 17.70
N GLY A 806 4.00 34.03 17.27
CA GLY A 806 4.70 35.24 16.81
C GLY A 806 3.85 36.49 17.03
N TYR A 807 4.47 37.67 17.09
CA TYR A 807 3.78 38.93 17.37
C TYR A 807 3.90 39.94 16.23
N LEU A 808 2.83 40.70 16.06
CA LEU A 808 2.74 41.80 15.10
C LEU A 808 2.32 43.05 15.84
N LEU A 809 3.07 44.14 15.68
CA LEU A 809 2.75 45.44 16.27
C LEU A 809 2.28 46.43 15.20
N VAL A 810 1.16 47.09 15.49
CA VAL A 810 0.53 48.13 14.68
C VAL A 810 0.83 49.49 15.30
N LEU A 811 1.54 50.34 14.56
CA LEU A 811 1.90 51.71 14.92
C LEU A 811 1.15 52.70 14.02
N VAL A 812 0.76 53.85 14.58
CA VAL A 812 -0.01 54.88 13.86
C VAL A 812 0.58 56.28 14.00
N ASP A 813 0.47 57.09 12.94
CA ASP A 813 0.67 58.53 13.04
C ASP A 813 -0.69 59.22 13.18
N ILE A 814 -0.83 60.02 14.22
CA ILE A 814 -2.03 60.79 14.54
C ILE A 814 -1.89 62.24 14.09
N ASN A 815 -2.88 62.71 13.31
CA ASN A 815 -3.02 64.09 12.89
C ASN A 815 -3.88 64.88 13.89
N ALA A 816 -3.24 65.79 14.64
CA ALA A 816 -3.89 66.63 15.64
C ALA A 816 -5.03 67.49 15.06
N SER A 817 -4.94 67.89 13.79
CA SER A 817 -6.01 68.69 13.14
C SER A 817 -7.31 67.92 12.87
N ALA A 818 -7.31 66.60 13.10
CA ALA A 818 -8.42 65.70 12.78
C ALA A 818 -9.00 65.01 14.03
N ILE A 819 -8.53 65.37 15.22
CA ILE A 819 -8.95 64.80 16.50
C ILE A 819 -9.14 65.90 17.55
N ASP A 820 -10.30 65.92 18.19
CA ASP A 820 -10.62 66.85 19.28
C ASP A 820 -10.38 66.20 20.66
N GLU A 821 -10.25 67.02 21.71
CA GLU A 821 -10.21 66.55 23.10
C GLU A 821 -11.39 65.61 23.44
N GLY A 822 -11.09 64.46 24.04
CA GLY A 822 -12.06 63.44 24.42
C GLY A 822 -12.46 62.46 23.31
N GLN A 823 -12.05 62.72 22.05
CA GLN A 823 -12.14 61.73 20.98
C GLN A 823 -11.02 60.70 21.10
N ASN A 824 -11.19 59.56 20.43
CA ASN A 824 -10.20 58.50 20.43
C ASN A 824 -9.98 57.90 19.05
N VAL A 825 -8.86 57.20 18.94
CA VAL A 825 -8.46 56.40 17.79
C VAL A 825 -8.36 54.95 18.21
N SER A 826 -9.03 54.07 17.47
CA SER A 826 -8.95 52.62 17.63
C SER A 826 -9.18 51.92 16.29
N VAL A 827 -8.65 50.71 16.18
CA VAL A 827 -8.82 49.82 15.02
C VAL A 827 -9.22 48.43 15.48
N MET A 828 -9.71 47.60 14.56
CA MET A 828 -9.94 46.19 14.81
C MET A 828 -9.70 45.34 13.56
N ILE A 829 -9.39 44.06 13.75
CA ILE A 829 -9.64 43.00 12.78
C ILE A 829 -11.09 42.57 13.03
N SER A 830 -11.98 42.71 12.05
CA SER A 830 -13.42 42.52 12.25
C SER A 830 -13.81 41.05 12.28
N ASN A 831 -13.19 40.25 11.42
CA ASN A 831 -13.37 38.81 11.33
C ASN A 831 -12.01 38.16 11.02
N PRO A 832 -11.30 37.59 12.01
CA PRO A 832 -9.99 36.98 11.81
C PRO A 832 -9.96 35.96 10.66
N LYS A 833 -11.03 35.15 10.47
CA LYS A 833 -11.16 34.21 9.35
C LYS A 833 -10.97 34.86 7.98
N GLU A 834 -11.43 36.10 7.79
CA GLU A 834 -11.43 36.78 6.49
C GLU A 834 -10.44 37.95 6.38
N ASP A 835 -10.07 38.55 7.51
CA ASP A 835 -9.34 39.81 7.56
C ASP A 835 -7.83 39.62 7.58
N TYR A 836 -7.30 38.41 7.61
CA TYR A 836 -5.89 38.15 7.31
C TYR A 836 -5.74 36.88 6.46
N ASN A 837 -4.63 36.77 5.73
CA ASN A 837 -4.30 35.53 5.03
C ASN A 837 -3.13 34.85 5.72
N ALA A 838 -3.32 33.59 6.06
CA ALA A 838 -2.29 32.67 6.51
C ALA A 838 -2.09 31.55 5.50
N SER A 839 -0.87 31.07 5.35
CA SER A 839 -0.56 29.92 4.50
C SER A 839 0.49 29.03 5.16
N GLY A 840 0.27 27.72 5.14
CA GLY A 840 1.24 26.73 5.61
C GLY A 840 2.49 26.72 4.74
N ILE A 841 3.67 26.67 5.36
CA ILE A 841 4.94 26.63 4.61
C ILE A 841 5.20 25.23 4.03
N ILE A 842 4.74 24.17 4.71
CA ILE A 842 4.97 22.79 4.30
C ILE A 842 3.84 22.33 3.37
N SER A 843 2.59 22.54 3.77
CA SER A 843 1.42 22.18 2.96
C SER A 843 1.28 23.07 1.72
N GLY A 844 1.70 24.34 1.81
CA GLY A 844 1.51 25.34 0.74
C GLY A 844 0.05 25.79 0.58
N LEU A 845 -0.83 25.43 1.50
CA LEU A 845 -2.26 25.74 1.47
C LEU A 845 -2.57 26.98 2.30
N ASP A 846 -3.63 27.70 1.93
CA ASP A 846 -4.21 28.76 2.75
C ASP A 846 -4.84 28.13 4.01
N ILE A 847 -4.59 28.72 5.18
CA ILE A 847 -5.07 28.25 6.48
C ILE A 847 -5.99 29.33 7.05
N ASP A 848 -7.20 28.94 7.42
CA ASP A 848 -8.18 29.85 8.00
C ASP A 848 -8.04 29.93 9.53
N ASP A 849 -8.26 31.13 10.08
CA ASP A 849 -8.56 31.28 11.51
C ASP A 849 -9.99 30.77 11.77
N PRO A 850 -10.22 29.81 12.68
CA PRO A 850 -11.57 29.41 13.03
C PRO A 850 -12.36 30.51 13.76
N SER A 851 -11.68 31.52 14.32
CA SER A 851 -12.30 32.61 15.05
C SER A 851 -12.95 33.64 14.13
N THR A 852 -14.21 33.94 14.40
CA THR A 852 -14.92 35.10 13.82
C THR A 852 -15.05 36.26 14.80
N GLU A 853 -14.50 36.13 16.02
CA GLU A 853 -14.57 37.15 17.06
C GLU A 853 -13.65 38.34 16.73
N PRO A 854 -14.16 39.59 16.72
CA PRO A 854 -13.36 40.75 16.37
C PRO A 854 -12.20 40.99 17.36
N ILE A 855 -10.99 41.21 16.82
CA ILE A 855 -9.80 41.53 17.62
C ILE A 855 -9.65 43.06 17.63
N LYS A 856 -9.95 43.68 18.79
CA LYS A 856 -10.01 45.15 18.93
C LYS A 856 -8.76 45.69 19.61
N SER A 857 -8.23 46.80 19.09
CA SER A 857 -7.18 47.56 19.76
C SER A 857 -7.71 48.24 21.03
N ASN A 858 -6.78 48.64 21.91
CA ASN A 858 -7.08 49.67 22.90
C ASN A 858 -7.33 51.01 22.19
N ALA A 859 -8.00 51.93 22.90
CA ALA A 859 -8.28 53.27 22.39
C ALA A 859 -7.20 54.27 22.84
N LEU A 860 -6.59 54.98 21.89
CA LEU A 860 -5.75 56.15 22.19
C LEU A 860 -6.66 57.36 22.32
N THR A 861 -6.79 57.89 23.53
CA THR A 861 -7.70 59.01 23.81
C THR A 861 -6.95 60.33 23.76
N ALA A 862 -7.46 61.27 22.98
CA ALA A 862 -6.89 62.61 22.89
C ALA A 862 -7.25 63.44 24.12
N ILE A 863 -6.23 64.03 24.73
CA ILE A 863 -6.37 65.01 25.80
C ILE A 863 -5.64 66.28 25.39
N TRP A 864 -6.18 67.43 25.80
CA TRP A 864 -5.54 68.71 25.61
C TRP A 864 -4.20 68.80 26.36
N THR A 865 -3.13 69.23 25.69
CA THR A 865 -1.79 69.43 26.27
C THR A 865 -1.12 70.68 25.72
N GLY A 866 0.01 71.11 26.29
CA GLY A 866 0.89 72.08 25.64
C GLY A 866 1.60 71.56 24.37
N LYS A 867 2.26 72.45 23.64
CA LYS A 867 3.11 72.15 22.47
C LYS A 867 4.59 72.28 22.83
N LEU A 868 5.43 71.37 22.35
CA LEU A 868 6.89 71.43 22.50
C LEU A 868 7.56 71.62 21.15
N SER A 869 8.50 72.56 21.05
CA SER A 869 9.37 72.74 19.89
C SER A 869 10.84 72.78 20.30
N VAL A 870 11.73 72.34 19.42
CA VAL A 870 13.18 72.39 19.63
C VAL A 870 13.89 72.86 18.38
N THR A 871 14.89 73.72 18.56
CA THR A 871 15.77 74.19 17.48
C THR A 871 17.22 74.05 17.91
N THR A 872 18.14 74.09 16.95
CA THR A 872 19.57 74.16 17.25
C THR A 872 20.08 75.60 17.17
N ILE A 873 21.05 75.93 18.01
CA ILE A 873 21.70 77.25 18.03
C ILE A 873 23.22 77.10 17.99
N ASN A 874 23.92 78.15 17.55
CA ASN A 874 25.38 78.13 17.40
C ASN A 874 26.09 77.82 18.74
N ILE A 875 27.11 76.97 18.65
CA ILE A 875 28.00 76.63 19.77
C ILE A 875 29.10 77.69 19.92
N ALA A 876 29.69 77.80 21.11
CA ALA A 876 30.70 78.84 21.38
C ALA A 876 32.01 78.65 20.59
N ARG A 877 32.33 77.43 20.18
CA ARG A 877 33.59 77.08 19.52
C ARG A 877 33.39 75.96 18.51
N SER A 878 33.61 76.24 17.23
CA SER A 878 33.48 75.28 16.13
C SER A 878 34.80 74.66 15.66
N THR A 879 35.94 75.06 16.24
CA THR A 879 37.27 74.53 15.89
C THR A 879 38.10 74.19 17.12
N LEU A 880 38.66 72.98 17.16
CA LEU A 880 39.59 72.52 18.19
C LEU A 880 40.96 72.28 17.56
N VAL A 881 42.05 72.64 18.25
CA VAL A 881 43.39 72.27 17.79
C VAL A 881 43.61 70.81 18.13
N LYS A 882 44.25 69.98 17.28
CA LYS A 882 44.50 68.57 17.59
C LYS A 882 45.06 68.36 19.01
N GLY A 883 44.33 67.60 19.83
CA GLY A 883 44.63 67.34 21.25
C GLY A 883 43.42 66.77 21.99
N THR A 884 43.62 66.37 23.26
CA THR A 884 42.55 65.85 24.11
C THR A 884 41.77 66.99 24.77
N TYR A 885 40.44 66.91 24.74
CA TYR A 885 39.55 67.89 25.37
C TYR A 885 38.50 67.22 26.23
N TYR A 886 38.05 67.90 27.27
CA TYR A 886 37.02 67.42 28.18
C TYR A 886 35.81 68.36 28.14
N GLU A 887 34.61 67.79 28.18
CA GLU A 887 33.32 68.49 28.21
C GLU A 887 33.14 69.57 27.13
N VAL A 888 33.57 69.25 25.90
CA VAL A 888 33.38 70.10 24.73
C VAL A 888 31.89 70.16 24.38
N GLU A 889 31.34 71.36 24.23
CA GLU A 889 29.99 71.57 23.68
C GLU A 889 29.98 71.21 22.19
N LEU A 890 29.26 70.14 21.84
CA LEU A 890 29.19 69.60 20.48
C LEU A 890 27.89 69.96 19.76
N MET A 891 26.80 70.12 20.52
CA MET A 891 25.50 70.53 20.00
C MET A 891 24.76 71.33 21.06
N LYS A 892 24.00 72.34 20.66
CA LYS A 892 23.19 73.15 21.58
C LYS A 892 21.76 73.25 21.10
N LEU A 893 20.85 72.82 21.95
CA LEU A 893 19.41 72.74 21.72
C LEU A 893 18.72 73.89 22.45
N GLN A 894 17.72 74.49 21.82
CA GLN A 894 16.83 75.47 22.43
C GLN A 894 15.40 74.94 22.38
N PHE A 895 14.84 74.68 23.54
CA PHE A 895 13.48 74.19 23.73
C PHE A 895 12.52 75.33 24.05
N SER A 896 11.32 75.31 23.46
CA SER A 896 10.21 76.22 23.76
C SER A 896 8.91 75.44 23.97
N ALA A 897 8.11 75.87 24.93
CA ALA A 897 6.77 75.36 25.16
C ALA A 897 5.71 76.47 25.00
N SER A 898 4.57 76.14 24.38
CA SER A 898 3.37 76.99 24.36
C SER A 898 2.20 76.30 25.04
N ASP A 899 1.22 77.13 25.45
CA ASP A 899 -0.06 76.75 26.08
C ASP A 899 0.05 76.17 27.50
N GLU A 900 0.99 75.26 27.73
CA GLU A 900 1.30 74.65 29.03
C GLU A 900 2.83 74.44 29.19
N SER A 901 3.30 74.27 30.44
CA SER A 901 4.69 73.88 30.69
C SER A 901 4.92 72.41 30.35
N ILE A 902 6.04 72.08 29.70
CA ILE A 902 6.38 70.71 29.32
C ILE A 902 7.61 70.24 30.08
N ASN A 903 7.57 69.02 30.63
CA ASN A 903 8.73 68.35 31.22
C ASN A 903 9.37 67.42 30.20
N ILE A 904 10.70 67.46 30.06
CA ILE A 904 11.46 66.56 29.19
C ILE A 904 12.24 65.59 30.08
N SER A 905 12.03 64.29 29.90
CA SER A 905 12.72 63.23 30.66
C SER A 905 13.98 62.74 29.96
N SER A 906 13.99 62.64 28.64
CA SER A 906 15.16 62.11 27.92
C SER A 906 15.37 62.74 26.54
N ILE A 907 16.61 62.71 26.07
CA ILE A 907 16.99 63.15 24.72
C ILE A 907 17.92 62.09 24.10
N ARG A 908 17.50 61.52 22.97
CA ARG A 908 18.31 60.59 22.18
C ARG A 908 19.13 61.37 21.15
N ILE A 909 20.44 61.17 21.16
CA ILE A 909 21.40 61.80 20.25
C ILE A 909 22.07 60.73 19.40
N GLN A 910 22.10 60.93 18.09
CA GLN A 910 22.87 60.12 17.15
C GLN A 910 24.14 60.87 16.72
N VAL A 911 25.19 60.10 16.42
CA VAL A 911 26.42 60.62 15.83
C VAL A 911 26.57 60.14 14.39
N ASN A 912 27.18 60.97 13.54
CA ASN A 912 27.45 60.65 12.14
C ASN A 912 28.73 61.38 11.69
N SER A 913 29.81 61.17 12.45
CA SER A 913 31.08 61.86 12.25
C SER A 913 31.87 61.23 11.10
N SER A 914 32.91 61.93 10.65
CA SER A 914 33.80 61.43 9.58
C SER A 914 34.76 60.29 10.01
N PHE A 915 34.57 59.75 11.22
CA PHE A 915 35.46 58.80 11.88
C PHE A 915 34.68 57.99 12.91
N ASN A 916 35.20 56.81 13.28
CA ASN A 916 34.57 55.97 14.30
C ASN A 916 34.60 56.63 15.69
N GLU A 917 33.43 56.89 16.24
CA GLU A 917 33.29 57.65 17.48
C GLU A 917 33.51 56.81 18.74
N THR A 918 33.50 55.48 18.62
CA THR A 918 33.74 54.56 19.72
C THR A 918 35.15 54.76 20.28
N GLY A 919 35.24 55.31 21.49
CA GLY A 919 36.51 55.66 22.15
C GLY A 919 37.11 57.00 21.73
N ASN A 920 36.60 57.64 20.68
CA ASN A 920 37.04 58.97 20.24
C ASN A 920 36.12 60.10 20.72
N ILE A 921 34.84 59.82 20.90
CA ILE A 921 33.85 60.67 21.59
C ILE A 921 33.33 59.86 22.77
N THR A 922 33.65 60.31 23.98
CA THR A 922 33.30 59.62 25.23
C THR A 922 32.60 60.56 26.19
N ASN A 923 31.96 60.03 27.23
CA ASN A 923 31.33 60.80 28.29
C ASN A 923 30.30 61.83 27.79
N VAL A 924 29.49 61.46 26.80
CA VAL A 924 28.42 62.29 26.24
C VAL A 924 27.39 62.56 27.33
N ALA A 925 27.02 63.81 27.55
CA ALA A 925 26.04 64.22 28.55
C ALA A 925 25.32 65.52 28.20
N ALA A 926 24.17 65.75 28.82
CA ALA A 926 23.39 66.97 28.71
C ALA A 926 23.68 67.93 29.88
N LYS A 927 23.99 69.19 29.56
CA LYS A 927 24.06 70.30 30.51
C LYS A 927 22.90 71.26 30.29
N VAL A 928 22.22 71.64 31.37
CA VAL A 928 21.15 72.66 31.36
C VAL A 928 21.60 73.85 32.19
N ASP A 929 21.59 75.04 31.59
CA ASP A 929 22.06 76.28 32.22
C ASP A 929 23.47 76.16 32.85
N GLY A 930 24.34 75.35 32.22
CA GLY A 930 25.72 75.11 32.66
C GLY A 930 25.91 73.99 33.69
N ALA A 931 24.84 73.43 34.27
CA ALA A 931 24.91 72.30 35.21
C ALA A 931 24.68 70.96 34.48
N LEU A 932 25.44 69.92 34.84
CA LEU A 932 25.23 68.56 34.35
C LEU A 932 23.86 68.03 34.82
N ARG A 933 23.06 67.52 33.89
CA ARG A 933 21.70 67.01 34.15
C ARG A 933 21.44 65.59 33.66
N SER A 934 22.39 64.98 32.95
CA SER A 934 22.36 63.56 32.63
C SER A 934 23.61 62.84 33.14
N SER A 935 23.52 61.52 33.23
CA SER A 935 24.71 60.67 33.35
C SER A 935 25.59 60.80 32.09
N LYS A 936 26.88 60.49 32.25
CA LYS A 936 27.85 60.41 31.15
C LYS A 936 27.70 59.05 30.46
N VAL A 937 27.41 59.04 29.16
CA VAL A 937 27.16 57.84 28.35
C VAL A 937 28.16 57.79 27.19
N ASN A 938 28.53 56.60 26.74
CA ASN A 938 29.42 56.40 25.59
C ASN A 938 28.64 55.80 24.42
N PHE A 939 29.04 56.13 23.19
CA PHE A 939 28.61 55.37 22.01
C PHE A 939 29.21 53.95 22.08
N THR A 940 28.38 52.95 21.79
CA THR A 940 28.76 51.52 21.81
C THR A 940 29.12 50.97 20.42
N LYS A 941 28.81 51.72 19.36
CA LYS A 941 29.12 51.41 17.97
C LYS A 941 29.26 52.72 17.16
N ASP A 942 29.93 52.60 16.01
CA ASP A 942 30.04 53.63 14.97
C ASP A 942 28.64 54.04 14.46
N ASP A 943 28.42 55.33 14.18
CA ASP A 943 27.10 55.90 13.79
C ASP A 943 25.93 55.59 14.76
N GLY A 944 26.26 55.21 16.00
CA GLY A 944 25.30 54.82 17.02
C GLY A 944 24.56 55.99 17.67
N TYR A 945 23.68 55.67 18.62
CA TYR A 945 22.99 56.66 19.44
C TYR A 945 23.28 56.48 20.93
N VAL A 946 23.02 57.55 21.69
CA VAL A 946 22.98 57.55 23.15
C VAL A 946 21.68 58.18 23.62
N VAL A 947 21.12 57.66 24.72
CA VAL A 947 19.97 58.28 25.39
C VAL A 947 20.46 59.02 26.62
N LEU A 948 20.12 60.29 26.71
CA LEU A 948 20.50 61.19 27.80
C LEU A 948 19.28 61.41 28.71
N GLU A 949 19.18 60.59 29.75
CA GLU A 949 18.17 60.72 30.80
C GLU A 949 18.45 61.97 31.66
N LEU A 950 17.45 62.84 31.79
CA LEU A 950 17.52 64.10 32.53
C LEU A 950 16.96 63.91 33.94
N ASP A 951 17.82 64.05 34.95
CA ASP A 951 17.44 63.95 36.36
C ASP A 951 17.86 65.19 37.17
N PRO A 952 16.90 65.94 37.76
CA PRO A 952 15.45 65.87 37.51
C PRO A 952 15.08 66.29 36.08
N GLU A 953 13.87 65.91 35.64
CA GLU A 953 13.30 66.26 34.33
C GLU A 953 13.43 67.77 34.03
N LEU A 954 13.68 68.11 32.78
CA LEU A 954 13.80 69.49 32.33
C LEU A 954 12.43 70.11 32.12
N LYS A 955 12.01 70.96 33.05
CA LYS A 955 10.80 71.79 32.92
C LYS A 955 11.02 72.99 31.98
N ILE A 956 10.23 73.05 30.91
CA ILE A 956 10.13 74.16 29.95
C ILE A 956 8.87 74.96 30.28
N PRO A 957 9.00 76.17 30.89
CA PRO A 957 7.83 77.00 31.16
C PRO A 957 7.23 77.58 29.88
N VAL A 958 5.91 77.80 29.88
CA VAL A 958 5.18 78.50 28.81
C VAL A 958 5.90 79.80 28.44
N ILE A 959 6.01 80.11 27.14
CA ILE A 959 6.60 81.33 26.55
C ILE A 959 8.06 81.63 26.96
N LYS A 960 8.77 80.67 27.56
CA LYS A 960 10.20 80.77 27.88
C LYS A 960 10.97 79.68 27.15
N THR A 961 12.19 80.03 26.73
CA THR A 961 13.11 79.06 26.15
C THR A 961 14.08 78.51 27.20
N ARG A 962 14.48 77.25 27.07
CA ARG A 962 15.58 76.64 27.84
C ARG A 962 16.62 76.08 26.90
N ASN A 963 17.89 76.28 27.23
CA ASN A 963 18.99 75.78 26.42
C ASN A 963 19.59 74.51 27.05
N VAL A 964 19.86 73.50 26.23
CA VAL A 964 20.55 72.27 26.60
C VAL A 964 21.79 72.13 25.74
N SER A 965 22.94 72.06 26.39
CA SER A 965 24.23 71.84 25.74
C SER A 965 24.58 70.35 25.83
N ILE A 966 24.74 69.70 24.68
CA ILE A 966 25.26 68.33 24.59
C ILE A 966 26.78 68.44 24.58
N VAL A 967 27.40 67.86 25.59
CA VAL A 967 28.86 67.91 25.80
C VAL A 967 29.46 66.51 25.75
N ALA A 968 30.71 66.41 25.30
CA ALA A 968 31.47 65.16 25.34
C ALA A 968 32.99 65.40 25.49
N ASP A 969 33.71 64.35 25.86
CA ASP A 969 35.17 64.31 25.88
C ASP A 969 35.69 63.84 24.51
N ILE A 970 36.69 64.54 23.98
CA ILE A 970 37.25 64.33 22.64
C ILE A 970 38.68 63.82 22.75
N SER A 971 38.95 62.70 22.07
CA SER A 971 40.27 62.07 22.01
C SER A 971 41.30 62.91 21.24
N GLY A 972 42.56 62.87 21.70
CA GLY A 972 43.70 63.47 20.99
C GLY A 972 44.15 62.68 19.75
N GLU A 973 43.60 61.49 19.53
CA GLU A 973 43.93 60.63 18.38
C GLU A 973 43.30 61.11 17.06
N LEU A 974 42.31 62.01 17.13
CA LEU A 974 41.64 62.53 15.93
C LEU A 974 42.61 63.23 14.96
N SER A 975 42.35 63.06 13.67
CA SER A 975 43.16 63.66 12.61
C SER A 975 42.70 65.09 12.34
N VAL A 976 43.60 65.92 11.81
CA VAL A 976 43.20 67.24 11.31
C VAL A 976 42.23 67.06 10.14
N GLY A 977 41.17 67.87 10.11
CA GLY A 977 40.05 67.74 9.18
C GLY A 977 38.93 66.82 9.66
N SER A 978 39.09 66.09 10.78
CA SER A 978 37.98 65.32 11.36
C SER A 978 36.86 66.25 11.82
N GLU A 979 35.66 66.02 11.30
CA GLU A 979 34.43 66.70 11.72
C GLU A 979 33.61 65.81 12.65
N ILE A 980 33.21 66.38 13.79
CA ILE A 980 32.26 65.79 14.74
C ILE A 980 30.86 66.30 14.42
N VAL A 981 29.94 65.37 14.12
CA VAL A 981 28.55 65.69 13.76
C VAL A 981 27.60 64.94 14.68
N LEU A 982 26.87 65.70 15.50
CA LEU A 982 25.74 65.18 16.27
C LEU A 982 24.42 65.57 15.59
N ARG A 983 23.44 64.68 15.67
CA ARG A 983 22.07 64.93 15.22
C ARG A 983 21.02 64.35 16.17
N ILE A 984 19.84 64.94 16.11
CA ILE A 984 18.59 64.31 16.56
C ILE A 984 17.84 63.95 15.29
N GLU A 985 17.60 62.66 15.04
CA GLU A 985 17.09 62.18 13.76
C GLU A 985 15.61 62.55 13.56
N ASN A 986 14.80 62.42 14.61
CA ASN A 986 13.42 62.90 14.64
C ASN A 986 13.08 63.39 16.05
N PRO A 987 13.06 64.71 16.32
CA PRO A 987 12.80 65.22 17.65
C PRO A 987 11.44 64.84 18.24
N ALA A 988 10.44 64.50 17.43
CA ALA A 988 9.14 64.01 17.90
C ALA A 988 9.23 62.62 18.56
N ARG A 989 10.18 61.78 18.10
CA ARG A 989 10.46 60.43 18.61
C ARG A 989 11.59 60.42 19.64
N ASP A 990 12.64 61.19 19.36
CA ASP A 990 13.92 61.13 20.06
C ASP A 990 13.94 61.99 21.34
N ILE A 991 12.84 62.68 21.65
CA ILE A 991 12.70 63.50 22.86
C ILE A 991 11.46 63.04 23.60
N GLU A 992 11.65 62.47 24.78
CA GLU A 992 10.53 62.07 25.62
C GLU A 992 10.10 63.26 26.48
N ALA A 993 8.84 63.67 26.33
CA ALA A 993 8.29 64.81 27.03
C ALA A 993 6.84 64.57 27.46
N LYS A 994 6.46 65.22 28.57
CA LYS A 994 5.13 65.12 29.17
C LYS A 994 4.61 66.51 29.57
N SER A 995 3.30 66.67 29.50
CA SER A 995 2.59 67.79 30.10
C SER A 995 2.94 67.87 31.60
N ALA A 996 3.29 69.06 32.09
CA ALA A 996 3.69 69.23 33.48
C ALA A 996 2.52 69.10 34.47
N ASP A 997 1.28 69.36 34.03
CA ASP A 997 0.11 69.40 34.92
C ASP A 997 -0.66 68.07 34.95
N ILE A 998 -0.83 67.41 33.80
CA ILE A 998 -1.64 66.18 33.67
C ILE A 998 -0.81 64.94 33.30
N ASN A 999 0.52 65.09 33.12
CA ASN A 999 1.46 64.00 32.90
C ASN A 999 1.15 63.12 31.67
N VAL A 1000 0.57 63.71 30.63
CA VAL A 1000 0.32 63.08 29.33
C VAL A 1000 1.51 63.28 28.40
N SER A 1001 1.89 62.27 27.62
CA SER A 1001 2.99 62.37 26.66
C SER A 1001 2.72 63.43 25.59
N VAL A 1002 3.72 64.26 25.32
CA VAL A 1002 3.67 65.33 24.32
C VAL A 1002 4.83 65.13 23.36
N GLN A 1003 4.54 64.83 22.10
CA GLN A 1003 5.57 64.79 21.06
C GLN A 1003 6.02 66.19 20.67
N ASN A 1004 7.25 66.29 20.18
CA ASN A 1004 7.78 67.54 19.65
C ASN A 1004 7.12 67.89 18.30
N GLU A 1005 6.74 69.15 18.09
CA GLU A 1005 6.25 69.64 16.79
C GLU A 1005 7.34 69.61 15.70
N THR A 1006 8.61 69.55 16.11
CA THR A 1006 9.75 69.47 15.20
C THR A 1006 9.97 68.02 14.79
N THR A 1007 9.60 67.69 13.56
CA THR A 1007 9.76 66.33 13.00
C THR A 1007 10.97 66.18 12.08
N THR A 1008 11.58 67.30 11.68
CA THR A 1008 12.77 67.32 10.82
C THR A 1008 14.04 67.03 11.62
N PRO A 1009 14.99 66.26 11.07
CA PRO A 1009 16.26 66.01 11.72
C PRO A 1009 16.97 67.32 12.08
N LEU A 1010 17.48 67.40 13.31
CA LEU A 1010 18.24 68.54 13.79
C LEU A 1010 19.72 68.19 13.80
N TYR A 1011 20.50 68.93 13.01
CA TYR A 1011 21.95 68.85 12.99
C TYR A 1011 22.54 70.00 13.81
N SER A 1012 23.74 69.78 14.37
CA SER A 1012 24.52 70.91 14.87
C SER A 1012 24.72 71.92 13.75
N PRO A 1013 24.39 73.22 13.95
CA PRO A 1013 24.56 74.24 12.92
C PRO A 1013 26.04 74.53 12.64
N GLN A 1014 26.93 74.05 13.53
CA GLN A 1014 28.38 74.12 13.40
C GLN A 1014 28.98 72.79 13.83
N ASN A 1015 29.61 72.07 12.90
CA ASN A 1015 30.40 70.90 13.23
C ASN A 1015 31.68 71.33 13.97
N VAL A 1016 32.09 70.57 14.98
CA VAL A 1016 33.39 70.78 15.62
C VAL A 1016 34.45 70.14 14.75
N THR A 1017 35.32 70.97 14.16
CA THR A 1017 36.41 70.51 13.28
C THR A 1017 37.75 70.50 14.01
N ILE A 1018 38.51 69.42 13.86
CA ILE A 1018 39.89 69.35 14.35
C ILE A 1018 40.82 70.06 13.37
N THR A 1019 41.59 71.03 13.88
CA THR A 1019 42.51 71.90 13.15
C THR A 1019 43.94 71.68 13.65
N GLY A 1020 44.93 72.05 12.85
CA GLY A 1020 46.30 72.20 13.30
C GLY A 1020 46.49 73.47 14.14
N SER A 1021 47.74 73.77 14.47
CA SER A 1021 48.10 74.99 15.19
C SER A 1021 49.23 75.71 14.50
N VAL A 1022 49.22 77.04 14.60
CA VAL A 1022 50.37 77.87 14.27
C VAL A 1022 50.91 78.46 15.57
N SER A 1023 52.22 78.37 15.76
CA SER A 1023 52.93 79.15 16.77
C SER A 1023 53.85 80.14 16.07
N VAL A 1024 54.06 81.30 16.68
CA VAL A 1024 55.01 82.30 16.21
C VAL A 1024 56.06 82.48 17.31
N ALA A 1025 57.32 82.39 16.92
CA ALA A 1025 58.46 82.69 17.77
C ALA A 1025 59.30 83.79 17.14
N GLN A 1026 60.14 84.43 17.95
CA GLN A 1026 61.13 85.37 17.43
C GLN A 1026 62.18 84.60 16.61
N GLY A 1027 62.43 85.05 15.39
CA GLY A 1027 63.42 84.46 14.48
C GLY A 1027 64.85 84.76 14.93
N VAL A 1028 65.77 83.84 14.62
CA VAL A 1028 67.16 83.84 15.09
C VAL A 1028 67.98 85.06 14.65
N ASN A 1029 67.57 85.75 13.57
CA ASN A 1029 68.21 86.97 13.07
C ASN A 1029 67.52 88.25 13.55
N THR A 1030 66.60 88.16 14.52
CA THR A 1030 66.06 89.38 15.12
C THR A 1030 67.19 90.13 15.82
N THR A 1031 67.40 91.39 15.43
CA THR A 1031 68.46 92.23 16.00
C THR A 1031 68.35 92.28 17.52
N ALA A 1032 69.45 91.94 18.21
CA ALA A 1032 69.54 92.02 19.66
C ALA A 1032 69.40 93.47 20.15
N GLU A 1033 68.88 93.66 21.36
CA GLU A 1033 68.70 94.99 21.96
C GLU A 1033 70.01 95.79 21.96
N GLY A 1034 70.01 96.97 21.33
CA GLY A 1034 71.20 97.80 21.21
C GLY A 1034 70.94 99.08 20.41
N PRO A 1035 71.87 100.07 20.48
CA PRO A 1035 71.71 101.34 19.79
C PRO A 1035 71.86 101.19 18.27
N VAL A 1036 70.87 101.68 17.51
CA VAL A 1036 70.99 101.87 16.05
C VAL A 1036 71.71 103.21 15.80
N VAL A 1037 72.85 103.19 15.12
CA VAL A 1037 73.65 104.39 14.84
C VAL A 1037 72.97 105.23 13.74
N ALA A 1038 72.73 106.51 14.02
CA ALA A 1038 72.11 107.43 13.06
C ALA A 1038 73.11 107.83 11.95
N GLY A 1039 72.83 107.41 10.71
CA GLY A 1039 73.54 107.86 9.50
C GLY A 1039 73.95 106.72 8.57
N ALA A 1040 73.29 106.66 7.40
CA ALA A 1040 73.58 105.79 6.26
C ALA A 1040 73.65 104.27 6.54
N GLN A 1041 72.53 103.68 6.96
CA GLN A 1041 72.23 102.28 6.64
C GLN A 1041 70.95 102.24 5.80
N ASN A 1042 71.01 101.59 4.64
CA ASN A 1042 69.88 101.56 3.71
C ASN A 1042 68.81 100.51 4.12
N HIS A 1043 69.11 99.63 5.09
CA HIS A 1043 68.22 98.57 5.58
C HIS A 1043 68.67 98.06 6.96
N THR A 1044 67.74 97.84 7.88
CA THR A 1044 67.99 97.21 9.20
C THR A 1044 66.83 96.28 9.53
N GLU A 1045 67.12 94.98 9.73
CA GLU A 1045 66.14 93.98 10.12
C GLU A 1045 65.85 94.11 11.63
N ILE A 1046 64.66 94.56 12.02
CA ILE A 1046 64.32 94.85 13.43
C ILE A 1046 63.51 93.75 14.14
N LEU A 1047 62.84 92.89 13.37
CA LEU A 1047 62.05 91.77 13.88
C LEU A 1047 61.98 90.70 12.82
N GLN A 1048 62.44 89.50 13.15
CA GLN A 1048 62.16 88.31 12.37
C GLN A 1048 61.11 87.48 13.12
N LEU A 1049 60.10 86.99 12.42
CA LEU A 1049 59.10 86.08 12.98
C LEU A 1049 59.27 84.70 12.35
N ASN A 1050 59.46 83.68 13.18
CA ASN A 1050 59.47 82.30 12.75
C ASN A 1050 58.10 81.68 13.05
N PHE A 1051 57.33 81.43 12.01
CA PHE A 1051 56.05 80.74 12.13
C PHE A 1051 56.30 79.24 12.01
N SER A 1052 55.82 78.48 12.99
CA SER A 1052 55.89 77.03 12.99
C SER A 1052 54.47 76.49 13.02
N ALA A 1053 54.07 75.88 11.90
CA ALA A 1053 52.84 75.12 11.80
C ALA A 1053 53.04 73.74 12.43
N LYS A 1054 52.02 73.24 13.13
CA LYS A 1054 52.00 71.89 13.69
C LYS A 1054 50.70 71.21 13.26
N TYR A 1055 50.83 69.96 12.81
CA TYR A 1055 49.77 69.06 12.35
C TYR A 1055 49.16 69.33 10.97
N GLU A 1056 49.17 70.57 10.47
CA GLU A 1056 48.81 70.89 9.08
C GLU A 1056 49.63 72.06 8.53
N ASP A 1057 49.69 72.18 7.21
CA ASP A 1057 50.23 73.37 6.56
C ASP A 1057 49.27 74.54 6.75
N VAL A 1058 49.78 75.68 7.20
CA VAL A 1058 48.97 76.88 7.46
C VAL A 1058 49.29 77.99 6.47
N ASN A 1059 48.25 78.59 5.90
CA ASN A 1059 48.38 79.80 5.11
C ASN A 1059 48.22 81.03 6.01
N ILE A 1060 49.30 81.80 6.16
CA ILE A 1060 49.27 83.06 6.89
C ILE A 1060 48.82 84.15 5.92
N THR A 1061 47.57 84.57 6.02
CA THR A 1061 46.95 85.53 5.09
C THR A 1061 47.08 86.99 5.54
N ALA A 1062 47.33 87.23 6.82
CA ALA A 1062 47.60 88.56 7.38
C ALA A 1062 48.49 88.45 8.63
N ILE A 1063 49.36 89.44 8.83
CA ILE A 1063 50.11 89.65 10.07
C ILE A 1063 49.85 91.09 10.51
N ASN A 1064 49.28 91.27 11.70
CA ASN A 1064 49.09 92.59 12.29
C ASN A 1064 50.25 92.88 13.25
N LEU A 1065 51.09 93.86 12.90
CA LEU A 1065 52.20 94.32 13.75
C LEU A 1065 51.80 95.63 14.42
N THR A 1066 51.87 95.68 15.74
CA THR A 1066 51.72 96.89 16.54
C THR A 1066 53.08 97.38 17.01
N TRP A 1067 53.43 98.62 16.69
CA TRP A 1067 54.71 99.22 17.06
C TRP A 1067 54.54 100.20 18.25
N GLU A 1068 55.43 100.08 19.23
CA GLU A 1068 55.57 101.05 20.32
C GLU A 1068 57.01 101.57 20.38
N GLY A 1069 57.21 102.84 19.99
CA GLY A 1069 58.51 103.51 20.01
C GLY A 1069 58.41 104.99 19.63
N THR A 1070 59.47 105.77 19.90
CA THR A 1070 59.52 107.24 19.63
C THR A 1070 60.18 107.59 18.30
N PHE A 1071 60.58 106.59 17.50
CA PHE A 1071 61.34 106.75 16.26
C PHE A 1071 60.41 106.95 15.06
N ASN A 1072 60.30 108.17 14.54
CA ASN A 1072 59.30 108.54 13.52
C ASN A 1072 59.60 107.92 12.12
N CYS A 1073 59.32 106.62 11.95
CA CYS A 1073 59.29 105.97 10.64
C CYS A 1073 57.87 106.02 10.07
N SER A 1074 57.71 106.53 8.85
CA SER A 1074 56.44 106.41 8.13
C SER A 1074 56.15 104.92 7.90
N PRO A 1075 54.89 104.46 8.04
CA PRO A 1075 54.50 103.06 7.74
C PRO A 1075 54.94 102.59 6.34
N ASN A 1076 55.12 103.53 5.41
CA ASN A 1076 55.55 103.27 4.04
C ASN A 1076 57.03 102.85 3.89
N ASN A 1077 57.82 102.90 4.97
CA ASN A 1077 59.25 102.57 4.97
C ASN A 1077 59.57 101.21 5.60
N ILE A 1078 58.56 100.46 6.06
CA ILE A 1078 58.73 99.08 6.54
C ILE A 1078 58.42 98.16 5.36
N THR A 1079 59.44 97.46 4.87
CA THR A 1079 59.27 96.44 3.83
C THR A 1079 59.30 95.07 4.49
N ILE A 1080 58.21 94.30 4.39
CA ILE A 1080 58.17 92.90 4.84
C ILE A 1080 58.73 92.05 3.68
N GLY A 1081 59.92 91.48 3.88
CA GLY A 1081 60.40 90.38 3.05
C GLY A 1081 59.88 89.06 3.61
N VAL A 1082 59.32 88.21 2.76
CA VAL A 1082 58.90 86.84 3.12
C VAL A 1082 60.04 85.88 2.88
#